data_AF-A0A7S0AWT3-F1
#
_entry.id   AF-A0A7S0AWT3-F1
#
_cell.length_a   1.000
_cell.length_b   1.000
_cell.length_c   1.000
_cell.angle_alpha   90.00
_cell.angle_beta   90.00
_cell.angle_gamma   90.00
#
_symmetry.space_group_name_H-M   'P 1'
#
loop_
_entity.id
_entity.type
_entity.pdbx_description
1 polymer ?
#
loop_
_entity_poly.entity_id
_entity_poly.type
_entity_poly.pdbx_seq_one_letter_code
_entity_poly.pdbx_strand_id
1 'polypeptide(L)'
;MTGAPAAPASSSAAPATTPVVQCWVKPNDSCWFWRSTAESGALRDPSALPVDRRAHEARIQKGLWGPRWARLCPGRLLELKGSRALVIDHQTKTSEKVPASLLLLWYEGLLVLDAVSKVEPKVPWLTDKLTGILETERAKFKHGHLSALLYVQKQLMGFACTGPQFCGASGETAGHRRQLQNKGQPAEGEVTEGWYGVQALAEYLPPWEAFLHPKCGIYQDFYMVQWAPPHNKTDYGYMEHGSETLCGATWEPDECLPDDLDTLRVAVKRRWTEQQREREQRDREQLEKEKRERDAKAREAEEDKANEEAERTAKAPRMFNPLRLELIKDLVSPEVNHVVYNLLKSTEDAEIKKGWPKSRSEYPPGFGPADPPGCCGVSCDCMEDWHLGRHALDAGRPWIDSQPRNAACEVAMLAFMNQQEHVTRRGQFSGLHYLEANTDRHKREDVAQVAFAAGLAKLARSVLRDAAQRVPLEALEADRASQGRLIHRLAMGFSNDEVHPEAGGPFMPLQYQVTTGPSWLHVDAGSGSVVLREDSPDYPPSKAAALAISLTSMVPGKFDRMDCNIDPNVSGTGDSMLFGLTSKVVAKVARTEPPSLQDIMKERLSSVFDFQATQCIAVPFGAWVEAMWGVAYTARSYSVGQLLPRQATASNGGGRVRTLPTGMPLTPGM
;
A
#
# COMPACT_ATOMS: atom_id res chain seq x y z
N MET A 1 -42.09 -54.25 -65.26
CA MET A 1 -41.76 -52.97 -65.93
C MET A 1 -42.41 -51.86 -65.14
N THR A 2 -41.67 -51.28 -64.20
CA THR A 2 -42.13 -50.19 -63.33
C THR A 2 -41.01 -49.16 -63.32
N GLY A 3 -41.24 -48.04 -63.99
CA GLY A 3 -40.27 -46.96 -64.16
C GLY A 3 -40.02 -46.23 -62.85
N ALA A 4 -38.74 -46.03 -62.55
CA ALA A 4 -38.29 -45.19 -61.45
C ALA A 4 -38.46 -43.70 -61.82
N PRO A 5 -38.89 -42.83 -60.88
CA PRO A 5 -38.99 -41.40 -61.13
C PRO A 5 -37.60 -40.75 -61.19
N ALA A 6 -37.43 -39.86 -62.16
CA ALA A 6 -36.21 -39.09 -62.39
C ALA A 6 -35.91 -38.13 -61.22
N ALA A 7 -34.64 -38.07 -60.81
CA ALA A 7 -34.14 -37.14 -59.80
C ALA A 7 -34.27 -35.68 -60.27
N PRO A 8 -34.65 -34.73 -59.41
CA PRO A 8 -34.73 -33.32 -59.78
C PRO A 8 -33.34 -32.75 -60.06
N ALA A 9 -33.24 -32.00 -61.15
CA ALA A 9 -32.02 -31.34 -61.60
C ALA A 9 -31.51 -30.34 -60.54
N SER A 10 -30.22 -30.44 -60.21
CA SER A 10 -29.52 -29.52 -59.32
C SER A 10 -29.47 -28.12 -59.94
N SER A 11 -30.33 -27.21 -59.47
CA SER A 11 -30.25 -25.79 -59.81
C SER A 11 -28.95 -25.21 -59.25
N SER A 12 -28.11 -24.63 -60.12
CA SER A 12 -26.92 -23.89 -59.72
C SER A 12 -27.33 -22.71 -58.83
N ALA A 13 -27.07 -22.82 -57.52
CA ALA A 13 -27.30 -21.72 -56.59
C ALA A 13 -26.44 -20.51 -56.99
N ALA A 14 -27.07 -19.35 -57.14
CA ALA A 14 -26.37 -18.09 -57.34
C ALA A 14 -25.37 -17.85 -56.20
N PRO A 15 -24.21 -17.20 -56.46
CA PRO A 15 -23.22 -16.93 -55.42
C PRO A 15 -23.87 -16.12 -54.30
N ALA A 16 -23.82 -16.65 -53.07
CA ALA A 16 -24.37 -15.99 -51.90
C ALA A 16 -23.73 -14.61 -51.74
N THR A 17 -24.54 -13.56 -51.80
CA THR A 17 -24.11 -12.20 -51.54
C THR A 17 -23.59 -12.10 -50.11
N THR A 18 -22.33 -11.68 -49.95
CA THR A 18 -21.73 -11.45 -48.64
C THR A 18 -22.60 -10.45 -47.86
N PRO A 19 -23.06 -10.78 -46.64
CA PRO A 19 -23.93 -9.90 -45.87
C PRO A 19 -23.24 -8.56 -45.62
N VAL A 20 -24.02 -7.47 -45.73
CA VAL A 20 -23.53 -6.11 -45.47
C VAL A 20 -23.33 -5.96 -43.96
N VAL A 21 -22.07 -5.90 -43.51
CA VAL A 21 -21.73 -5.68 -42.10
C VAL A 21 -21.64 -4.18 -41.82
N GLN A 22 -22.54 -3.66 -40.98
CA GLN A 22 -22.50 -2.26 -40.57
C GLN A 22 -21.56 -2.07 -39.36
N CYS A 23 -20.43 -1.39 -39.57
CA CYS A 23 -19.52 -0.99 -38.49
C CYS A 23 -19.94 0.36 -37.91
N TRP A 24 -20.22 0.43 -36.61
CA TRP A 24 -20.63 1.67 -35.94
C TRP A 24 -19.45 2.51 -35.43
N VAL A 25 -18.25 1.92 -35.35
CA VAL A 25 -17.02 2.61 -34.96
C VAL A 25 -16.49 3.41 -36.15
N LYS A 26 -16.18 4.70 -35.94
CA LYS A 26 -15.58 5.55 -36.97
C LYS A 26 -14.05 5.47 -36.94
N PRO A 27 -13.36 5.70 -38.07
CA PRO A 27 -11.90 5.76 -38.07
C PRO A 27 -11.35 6.77 -37.06
N ASN A 28 -10.29 6.36 -36.36
CA ASN A 28 -9.62 7.03 -35.24
C ASN A 28 -10.36 7.06 -33.90
N ASP A 29 -11.59 6.56 -33.81
CA ASP A 29 -12.29 6.43 -32.53
C ASP A 29 -11.71 5.29 -31.69
N SER A 30 -11.79 5.46 -30.36
CA SER A 30 -11.53 4.37 -29.43
C SER A 30 -12.65 3.34 -29.50
N CYS A 31 -12.29 2.07 -29.44
CA CYS A 31 -13.22 0.96 -29.57
C CYS A 31 -12.80 -0.22 -28.70
N TRP A 32 -13.66 -1.24 -28.69
CA TRP A 32 -13.31 -2.55 -28.17
C TRP A 32 -13.37 -3.58 -29.29
N PHE A 33 -12.60 -4.65 -29.15
CA PHE A 33 -12.69 -5.78 -30.06
C PHE A 33 -12.56 -7.10 -29.31
N TRP A 34 -13.22 -8.14 -29.83
CA TRP A 34 -13.27 -9.46 -29.21
C TRP A 34 -12.07 -10.34 -29.55
N ARG A 35 -11.54 -11.04 -28.54
CA ARG A 35 -10.53 -12.10 -28.68
C ARG A 35 -10.90 -13.35 -27.89
N SER A 36 -10.34 -14.48 -28.28
CA SER A 36 -10.38 -15.71 -27.46
C SER A 36 -9.74 -15.49 -26.08
N THR A 37 -10.28 -16.15 -25.06
CA THR A 37 -9.66 -16.24 -23.73
C THR A 37 -8.43 -17.16 -23.72
N ALA A 38 -8.30 -18.07 -24.68
CA ALA A 38 -7.14 -18.96 -24.81
C ALA A 38 -5.85 -18.20 -25.18
N GLU A 39 -4.69 -18.68 -24.70
CA GLU A 39 -3.38 -18.03 -24.83
C GLU A 39 -2.93 -17.83 -26.30
N SER A 40 -3.32 -18.72 -27.21
CA SER A 40 -3.03 -18.63 -28.65
C SER A 40 -3.96 -17.66 -29.40
N GLY A 41 -4.52 -16.66 -28.70
CA GLY A 41 -5.88 -16.15 -28.90
C GLY A 41 -6.21 -15.57 -30.27
N ALA A 42 -6.62 -16.42 -31.20
CA ALA A 42 -7.27 -16.03 -32.45
C ALA A 42 -8.53 -15.18 -32.18
N LEU A 43 -8.91 -14.40 -33.18
CA LEU A 43 -10.17 -13.65 -33.18
C LEU A 43 -11.34 -14.61 -33.01
N ARG A 44 -12.22 -14.28 -32.06
CA ARG A 44 -13.40 -15.08 -31.76
C ARG A 44 -14.63 -14.21 -31.74
N ASP A 45 -15.66 -14.73 -32.39
CA ASP A 45 -16.95 -14.11 -32.46
C ASP A 45 -17.83 -14.61 -31.30
N PRO A 46 -18.10 -13.78 -30.30
CA PRO A 46 -18.96 -14.16 -29.19
C PRO A 46 -20.44 -14.20 -29.57
N SER A 47 -20.80 -13.72 -30.76
CA SER A 47 -22.17 -13.81 -31.29
C SER A 47 -22.39 -15.08 -32.10
N ALA A 48 -21.35 -15.86 -32.44
CA ALA A 48 -21.52 -17.03 -33.30
C ALA A 48 -22.14 -18.23 -32.58
N LEU A 49 -23.30 -18.67 -33.07
CA LEU A 49 -23.89 -19.95 -32.67
C LEU A 49 -22.93 -21.13 -32.95
N PRO A 50 -22.98 -22.18 -32.13
CA PRO A 50 -22.34 -23.45 -32.46
C PRO A 50 -22.89 -24.02 -33.76
N VAL A 51 -22.01 -24.61 -34.58
CA VAL A 51 -22.37 -25.17 -35.90
C VAL A 51 -23.37 -26.31 -35.77
N ASP A 52 -23.28 -27.08 -34.69
CA ASP A 52 -24.18 -28.19 -34.39
C ASP A 52 -24.35 -28.38 -32.88
N ARG A 53 -25.31 -29.22 -32.51
CA ARG A 53 -25.62 -29.58 -31.12
C ARG A 53 -24.42 -30.19 -30.39
N ARG A 54 -23.58 -30.97 -31.06
CA ARG A 54 -22.42 -31.62 -30.43
C ARG A 54 -21.34 -30.60 -30.06
N ALA A 55 -21.10 -29.62 -30.93
CA ALA A 55 -20.21 -28.51 -30.68
C ALA A 55 -20.73 -27.63 -29.53
N HIS A 56 -22.04 -27.45 -29.44
CA HIS A 56 -22.70 -26.76 -28.34
C HIS A 56 -22.49 -27.50 -27.00
N GLU A 57 -22.87 -28.78 -26.93
CA GLU A 57 -22.67 -29.63 -25.76
C GLU A 57 -21.19 -29.67 -25.32
N ALA A 58 -20.26 -29.75 -26.28
CA ALA A 58 -18.83 -29.72 -26.00
C ALA A 58 -18.34 -28.38 -25.43
N ARG A 59 -18.94 -27.25 -25.84
CA ARG A 59 -18.63 -25.91 -25.26
C ARG A 59 -19.13 -25.84 -23.82
N ILE A 60 -20.37 -26.26 -23.57
CA ILE A 60 -20.97 -26.30 -22.23
C ILE A 60 -20.13 -27.17 -21.30
N GLN A 61 -19.79 -28.39 -21.71
CA GLN A 61 -18.98 -29.33 -20.91
C GLN A 61 -17.60 -28.75 -20.56
N LYS A 62 -17.02 -27.93 -21.44
CA LYS A 62 -15.74 -27.24 -21.20
C LYS A 62 -15.89 -25.92 -20.44
N GLY A 63 -17.11 -25.50 -20.10
CA GLY A 63 -17.39 -24.19 -19.50
C GLY A 63 -17.01 -23.02 -20.41
N LEU A 64 -16.97 -23.23 -21.72
CA LEU A 64 -16.61 -22.24 -22.74
C LEU A 64 -17.86 -21.50 -23.21
N TRP A 65 -18.43 -20.70 -22.30
CA TRP A 65 -19.67 -19.95 -22.52
C TRP A 65 -19.51 -18.51 -22.03
N GLY A 66 -20.14 -17.56 -22.72
CA GLY A 66 -20.11 -16.14 -22.37
C GLY A 66 -18.70 -15.61 -22.08
N PRO A 67 -18.45 -15.01 -20.89
CA PRO A 67 -17.18 -14.40 -20.56
C PRO A 67 -16.03 -15.40 -20.43
N ARG A 68 -16.28 -16.70 -20.33
CA ARG A 68 -15.21 -17.71 -20.34
C ARG A 68 -14.73 -18.04 -21.75
N TRP A 69 -15.51 -17.69 -22.77
CA TRP A 69 -15.23 -17.97 -24.17
C TRP A 69 -14.50 -16.83 -24.88
N ALA A 70 -14.92 -15.59 -24.63
CA ALA A 70 -14.37 -14.40 -25.28
C ALA A 70 -14.07 -13.29 -24.27
N ARG A 71 -13.07 -12.47 -24.59
CA ARG A 71 -12.66 -11.30 -23.80
C ARG A 71 -12.62 -10.04 -24.66
N LEU A 72 -12.82 -8.89 -24.00
CA LEU A 72 -12.67 -7.58 -24.63
C LEU A 72 -11.25 -7.06 -24.55
N CYS A 73 -10.76 -6.52 -25.66
CA CYS A 73 -9.50 -5.80 -25.75
C CYS A 73 -9.76 -4.33 -26.13
N PRO A 74 -9.22 -3.34 -25.38
CA PRO A 74 -9.35 -1.94 -25.75
C PRO A 74 -8.44 -1.63 -26.94
N GLY A 75 -8.93 -0.85 -27.89
CA GLY A 75 -8.16 -0.45 -29.06
C GLY A 75 -8.64 0.86 -29.67
N ARG A 76 -8.08 1.16 -30.84
CA ARG A 76 -8.48 2.29 -31.68
C ARG A 76 -8.53 1.86 -33.13
N LEU A 77 -9.62 2.19 -33.80
CA LEU A 77 -9.79 1.90 -35.22
C LEU A 77 -8.89 2.83 -36.03
N LEU A 78 -8.04 2.28 -36.90
CA LEU A 78 -7.23 3.08 -37.83
C LEU A 78 -7.93 3.22 -39.18
N GLU A 79 -8.39 2.10 -39.71
CA GLU A 79 -8.88 2.01 -41.08
C GLU A 79 -10.00 0.97 -41.16
N LEU A 80 -11.04 1.29 -41.94
CA LEU A 80 -12.12 0.37 -42.26
C LEU A 80 -12.11 0.11 -43.77
N LYS A 81 -11.91 -1.15 -44.16
CA LYS A 81 -11.88 -1.62 -45.55
C LYS A 81 -12.89 -2.76 -45.73
N GLY A 82 -14.10 -2.42 -46.15
CA GLY A 82 -15.20 -3.38 -46.28
C GLY A 82 -15.54 -4.05 -44.95
N SER A 83 -15.53 -5.38 -44.91
CA SER A 83 -15.80 -6.18 -43.70
C SER A 83 -14.61 -6.34 -42.75
N ARG A 84 -13.47 -5.69 -43.04
CA ARG A 84 -12.25 -5.76 -42.23
C ARG A 84 -11.89 -4.38 -41.69
N ALA A 85 -11.48 -4.36 -40.44
CA ALA A 85 -10.98 -3.22 -39.72
C ALA A 85 -9.52 -3.43 -39.32
N LEU A 86 -8.70 -2.39 -39.44
CA LEU A 86 -7.35 -2.36 -38.88
C LEU A 86 -7.41 -1.62 -37.55
N VAL A 87 -7.10 -2.30 -36.45
CA VAL A 87 -7.14 -1.74 -35.08
C VAL A 87 -5.74 -1.72 -34.47
N ILE A 88 -5.44 -0.72 -33.63
CA ILE A 88 -4.29 -0.76 -32.72
C ILE A 88 -4.78 -1.20 -31.35
N ASP A 89 -4.25 -2.30 -30.84
CA ASP A 89 -4.47 -2.76 -29.47
C ASP A 89 -3.77 -1.81 -28.49
N HIS A 90 -4.53 -1.23 -27.54
CA HIS A 90 -3.98 -0.29 -26.57
C HIS A 90 -3.01 -0.92 -25.58
N GLN A 91 -3.07 -2.23 -25.37
CA GLN A 91 -2.21 -2.97 -24.46
C GLN A 91 -0.91 -3.40 -25.13
N THR A 92 -0.99 -4.07 -26.29
CA THR A 92 0.20 -4.60 -26.98
C THR A 92 0.85 -3.57 -27.92
N LYS A 93 0.13 -2.47 -28.25
CA LYS A 93 0.54 -1.45 -29.24
C LYS A 93 0.76 -2.01 -30.66
N THR A 94 0.29 -3.22 -30.93
CA THR A 94 0.37 -3.84 -32.25
C THR A 94 -0.88 -3.53 -33.07
N SER A 95 -0.72 -3.36 -34.38
CA SER A 95 -1.83 -3.29 -35.31
C SER A 95 -2.29 -4.69 -35.71
N GLU A 96 -3.60 -4.91 -35.75
CA GLU A 96 -4.22 -6.18 -36.15
C GLU A 96 -5.40 -5.94 -37.08
N LYS A 97 -5.55 -6.83 -38.08
CA LYS A 97 -6.73 -6.84 -38.96
C LYS A 97 -7.81 -7.72 -38.36
N VAL A 98 -8.92 -7.12 -37.96
CA VAL A 98 -10.07 -7.81 -37.36
C VAL A 98 -11.31 -7.69 -38.23
N PRO A 99 -12.26 -8.64 -38.23
CA PRO A 99 -13.58 -8.41 -38.82
C PRO A 99 -14.25 -7.20 -38.17
N ALA A 100 -14.83 -6.33 -38.99
CA ALA A 100 -15.47 -5.11 -38.52
C ALA A 100 -16.65 -5.38 -37.57
N SER A 101 -17.27 -6.55 -37.70
CA SER A 101 -18.32 -7.04 -36.81
C SER A 101 -17.89 -7.34 -35.39
N LEU A 102 -16.60 -7.61 -35.16
CA LEU A 102 -16.07 -7.87 -33.82
C LEU A 102 -15.78 -6.58 -33.06
N LEU A 103 -16.00 -5.42 -33.67
CA LEU A 103 -15.81 -4.13 -33.04
C LEU A 103 -17.06 -3.71 -32.27
N LEU A 104 -16.85 -3.20 -31.06
CA LEU A 104 -17.88 -2.54 -30.27
C LEU A 104 -17.57 -1.05 -30.14
N LEU A 105 -18.64 -0.25 -30.06
CA LEU A 105 -18.53 1.13 -29.61
C LEU A 105 -17.89 1.17 -28.22
N TRP A 106 -17.13 2.23 -27.93
CA TRP A 106 -16.46 2.38 -26.63
C TRP A 106 -17.43 2.25 -25.46
N TYR A 107 -18.57 2.94 -25.53
CA TYR A 107 -19.59 2.90 -24.48
C TYR A 107 -20.21 1.51 -24.29
N GLU A 108 -20.42 0.77 -25.38
CA GLU A 108 -20.97 -0.57 -25.34
C GLU A 108 -20.03 -1.55 -24.64
N GLY A 109 -18.72 -1.50 -24.95
CA GLY A 109 -17.76 -2.33 -24.24
C GLY A 109 -17.61 -1.95 -22.76
N LEU A 110 -17.84 -0.69 -22.38
CA LEU A 110 -17.94 -0.31 -20.97
C LEU A 110 -19.14 -0.96 -20.28
N LEU A 111 -20.30 -1.08 -20.94
CA LEU A 111 -21.46 -1.80 -20.39
C LEU A 111 -21.16 -3.30 -20.21
N VAL A 112 -20.39 -3.91 -21.12
CA VAL A 112 -19.90 -5.28 -20.94
C VAL A 112 -19.01 -5.39 -19.71
N LEU A 113 -18.01 -4.50 -19.56
CA LEU A 113 -17.13 -4.52 -18.38
C LEU A 113 -17.90 -4.28 -17.08
N ASP A 114 -18.86 -3.36 -17.09
CA ASP A 114 -19.75 -3.07 -15.97
C ASP A 114 -20.52 -4.31 -15.53
N ALA A 115 -21.15 -4.99 -16.49
CA ALA A 115 -21.92 -6.20 -16.23
C ALA A 115 -20.99 -7.35 -15.77
N VAL A 116 -19.84 -7.55 -16.42
CA VAL A 116 -18.84 -8.56 -16.03
C VAL A 116 -18.30 -8.31 -14.61
N SER A 117 -18.12 -7.05 -14.21
CA SER A 117 -17.61 -6.68 -12.88
C SER A 117 -18.52 -7.09 -11.73
N LYS A 118 -19.81 -7.31 -12.01
CA LYS A 118 -20.86 -7.68 -11.05
C LYS A 118 -21.06 -9.19 -10.93
N VAL A 119 -20.41 -10.01 -11.76
CA VAL A 119 -20.60 -11.47 -11.79
C VAL A 119 -19.65 -12.18 -10.82
N GLU A 120 -20.20 -13.13 -10.07
CA GLU A 120 -19.43 -14.06 -9.23
C GLU A 120 -19.51 -15.51 -9.79
N PRO A 121 -18.38 -16.25 -9.87
CA PRO A 121 -17.02 -15.83 -9.52
C PRO A 121 -16.42 -14.84 -10.54
N LYS A 122 -15.44 -14.03 -10.09
CA LYS A 122 -14.78 -13.01 -10.92
C LYS A 122 -14.23 -13.62 -12.22
N VAL A 123 -14.46 -12.92 -13.33
CA VAL A 123 -14.01 -13.34 -14.65
C VAL A 123 -12.49 -13.18 -14.80
N PRO A 124 -11.73 -14.24 -15.15
CA PRO A 124 -10.25 -14.22 -15.09
C PRO A 124 -9.58 -13.14 -15.95
N TRP A 125 -10.18 -12.74 -17.07
CA TRP A 125 -9.60 -11.74 -17.95
C TRP A 125 -9.94 -10.29 -17.57
N LEU A 126 -10.82 -10.07 -16.58
CA LEU A 126 -11.09 -8.73 -16.02
C LEU A 126 -9.93 -8.32 -15.11
N THR A 127 -8.80 -7.99 -15.73
CA THR A 127 -7.58 -7.52 -15.05
C THR A 127 -7.79 -6.16 -14.38
N ASP A 128 -6.94 -5.83 -13.40
CA ASP A 128 -6.92 -4.51 -12.74
C ASP A 128 -6.79 -3.35 -13.72
N LYS A 129 -6.14 -3.56 -14.87
CA LYS A 129 -6.05 -2.55 -15.94
C LYS A 129 -7.41 -2.25 -16.57
N LEU A 130 -8.22 -3.28 -16.83
CA LEU A 130 -9.57 -3.09 -17.39
C LEU A 130 -10.51 -2.51 -16.34
N THR A 131 -10.40 -2.97 -15.09
CA THR A 131 -11.11 -2.39 -13.95
C THR A 131 -10.76 -0.91 -13.79
N GLY A 132 -9.47 -0.55 -13.89
CA GLY A 132 -9.02 0.84 -13.85
C GLY A 132 -9.59 1.71 -14.98
N ILE A 133 -9.70 1.18 -16.20
CA ILE A 133 -10.40 1.86 -17.31
C ILE A 133 -11.87 2.07 -16.96
N LEU A 134 -12.56 1.03 -16.48
CA LEU A 134 -13.97 1.10 -16.11
C LEU A 134 -14.23 2.16 -15.03
N GLU A 135 -13.45 2.15 -13.95
CA GLU A 135 -13.57 3.13 -12.86
C GLU A 135 -13.24 4.55 -13.32
N THR A 136 -12.22 4.72 -14.18
CA THR A 136 -11.88 6.03 -14.76
C THR A 136 -13.02 6.57 -15.61
N GLU A 137 -13.67 5.72 -16.40
CA GLU A 137 -14.82 6.14 -17.21
C GLU A 137 -16.05 6.39 -16.35
N ARG A 138 -16.36 5.52 -15.37
CA ARG A 138 -17.44 5.73 -14.38
C ARG A 138 -17.32 7.08 -13.69
N ALA A 139 -16.12 7.46 -13.25
CA ALA A 139 -15.86 8.73 -12.57
C ALA A 139 -16.23 9.98 -13.41
N LYS A 140 -16.28 9.87 -14.74
CA LYS A 140 -16.71 10.98 -15.63
C LYS A 140 -18.22 11.19 -15.62
N PHE A 141 -19.01 10.19 -15.23
CA PHE A 141 -20.46 10.28 -15.19
C PHE A 141 -20.94 10.74 -13.82
N LYS A 142 -22.03 11.52 -13.83
CA LYS A 142 -22.70 11.93 -12.60
C LYS A 142 -23.13 10.66 -11.84
N HIS A 143 -22.70 10.54 -10.59
CA HIS A 143 -22.94 9.38 -9.70
C HIS A 143 -22.15 8.11 -10.03
N GLY A 144 -21.15 8.16 -10.91
CA GLY A 144 -20.27 7.01 -11.12
C GLY A 144 -20.90 5.84 -11.88
N HIS A 145 -22.04 6.03 -12.55
CA HIS A 145 -22.81 4.95 -13.16
C HIS A 145 -22.94 5.09 -14.69
N LEU A 146 -22.83 3.96 -15.39
CA LEU A 146 -23.06 3.85 -16.83
C LEU A 146 -24.53 3.49 -17.08
N SER A 147 -25.24 4.28 -17.89
CA SER A 147 -26.66 4.06 -18.17
C SER A 147 -26.84 3.11 -19.36
N ALA A 148 -27.20 1.86 -19.06
CA ALA A 148 -27.60 0.87 -20.03
C ALA A 148 -28.88 1.32 -20.77
N LEU A 149 -29.80 1.94 -20.03
CA LEU A 149 -31.02 2.55 -20.56
C LEU A 149 -30.71 3.52 -21.72
N LEU A 150 -29.80 4.46 -21.50
CA LEU A 150 -29.45 5.48 -22.48
C LEU A 150 -28.89 4.86 -23.76
N TYR A 151 -28.07 3.81 -23.63
CA TYR A 151 -27.49 3.12 -24.77
C TYR A 151 -28.56 2.39 -25.58
N VAL A 152 -29.44 1.61 -24.93
CA VAL A 152 -30.53 0.92 -25.63
C VAL A 152 -31.43 1.92 -26.34
N GLN A 153 -31.84 3.00 -25.68
CA GLN A 153 -32.69 4.05 -26.26
C GLN A 153 -32.07 4.69 -27.51
N LYS A 154 -30.77 5.01 -27.46
CA LYS A 154 -30.09 5.72 -28.55
C LYS A 154 -29.63 4.82 -29.68
N GLN A 155 -29.23 3.58 -29.36
CA GLN A 155 -28.50 2.72 -30.30
C GLN A 155 -29.25 1.44 -30.64
N LEU A 156 -30.00 0.84 -29.72
CA LEU A 156 -30.61 -0.49 -29.93
C LEU A 156 -32.13 -0.47 -30.17
N MET A 157 -32.81 0.67 -30.01
CA MET A 157 -34.27 0.75 -30.24
C MET A 157 -34.68 0.51 -31.69
N GLY A 158 -33.85 0.94 -32.65
CA GLY A 158 -34.11 0.79 -34.10
C GLY A 158 -33.35 -0.37 -34.75
N PHE A 159 -32.62 -1.16 -33.96
CA PHE A 159 -31.71 -2.18 -34.46
C PHE A 159 -31.89 -3.48 -33.69
N ALA A 160 -31.65 -4.60 -34.35
CA ALA A 160 -31.57 -5.93 -33.75
C ALA A 160 -30.10 -6.38 -33.76
N CYS A 161 -29.55 -6.74 -32.60
CA CYS A 161 -28.21 -7.33 -32.50
C CYS A 161 -28.30 -8.84 -32.77
N THR A 162 -28.01 -9.23 -34.00
CA THR A 162 -28.03 -10.61 -34.50
C THR A 162 -26.65 -11.27 -34.36
N GLY A 163 -26.55 -12.54 -34.72
CA GLY A 163 -25.27 -13.23 -34.88
C GLY A 163 -24.66 -13.01 -36.27
N PRO A 164 -23.64 -13.79 -36.65
CA PRO A 164 -22.93 -13.62 -37.91
C PRO A 164 -23.81 -13.74 -39.16
N GLN A 165 -24.93 -14.46 -39.05
CA GLN A 165 -25.80 -14.75 -40.17
C GLN A 165 -27.27 -14.80 -39.73
N PHE A 166 -28.02 -13.80 -40.15
CA PHE A 166 -29.48 -13.74 -40.07
C PHE A 166 -30.06 -13.89 -41.47
N CYS A 167 -31.12 -14.70 -41.62
CA CYS A 167 -31.88 -14.83 -42.86
C CYS A 167 -33.33 -14.39 -42.60
N GLY A 168 -33.75 -13.29 -43.22
CA GLY A 168 -35.13 -12.81 -43.13
C GLY A 168 -36.11 -13.64 -43.95
N ALA A 169 -37.41 -13.43 -43.76
CA ALA A 169 -38.45 -14.15 -44.50
C ALA A 169 -38.39 -13.92 -46.03
N SER A 170 -37.82 -12.79 -46.47
CA SER A 170 -37.59 -12.48 -47.89
C SER A 170 -36.35 -13.14 -48.50
N GLY A 171 -35.57 -13.90 -47.71
CA GLY A 171 -34.28 -14.47 -48.11
C GLY A 171 -33.11 -13.48 -48.05
N GLU A 172 -33.34 -12.24 -47.60
CA GLU A 172 -32.27 -11.27 -47.35
C GLU A 172 -31.39 -11.72 -46.19
N THR A 173 -30.08 -11.59 -46.35
CA THR A 173 -29.11 -11.92 -45.32
C THR A 173 -28.55 -10.66 -44.66
N ALA A 174 -28.51 -10.65 -43.33
CA ALA A 174 -27.87 -9.61 -42.52
C ALA A 174 -26.90 -10.27 -41.53
N GLY A 175 -25.96 -9.50 -40.99
CA GLY A 175 -25.01 -10.00 -40.01
C GLY A 175 -24.75 -8.98 -38.91
N HIS A 176 -24.71 -9.46 -37.67
CA HIS A 176 -24.43 -8.79 -36.41
C HIS A 176 -25.41 -7.69 -36.00
N ARG A 177 -25.82 -6.84 -36.93
CA ARG A 177 -26.80 -5.77 -36.69
C ARG A 177 -27.66 -5.60 -37.93
N ARG A 178 -28.97 -5.56 -37.72
CA ARG A 178 -29.94 -5.21 -38.77
C ARG A 178 -30.88 -4.12 -38.28
N GLN A 179 -31.37 -3.30 -39.20
CA GLN A 179 -32.39 -2.32 -38.89
C GLN A 179 -33.74 -3.01 -38.70
N LEU A 180 -34.48 -2.65 -37.66
CA LEU A 180 -35.82 -3.15 -37.44
C LEU A 180 -36.79 -2.53 -38.45
N GLN A 181 -37.63 -3.34 -39.07
CA GLN A 181 -38.59 -2.92 -40.06
C GLN A 181 -39.95 -2.64 -39.41
N ASN A 182 -40.56 -1.49 -39.73
CA ASN A 182 -41.90 -1.16 -39.26
C ASN A 182 -42.95 -1.71 -40.22
N LYS A 183 -43.13 -3.03 -40.23
CA LYS A 183 -44.09 -3.74 -41.09
C LYS A 183 -45.51 -3.80 -40.50
N GLY A 184 -45.79 -3.09 -39.40
CA GLY A 184 -47.02 -3.22 -38.61
C GLY A 184 -46.96 -4.42 -37.66
N GLN A 185 -47.95 -4.56 -36.77
CA GLN A 185 -48.08 -5.82 -36.02
C GLN A 185 -48.41 -6.92 -37.03
N PRO A 186 -47.74 -8.08 -36.97
CA PRO A 186 -48.25 -9.23 -37.71
C PRO A 186 -49.69 -9.44 -37.29
N ALA A 187 -50.60 -9.59 -38.26
CA ALA A 187 -51.96 -10.02 -37.94
C ALA A 187 -51.87 -11.30 -37.09
N GLU A 188 -52.83 -11.56 -36.20
CA GLU A 188 -52.98 -12.87 -35.57
C GLU A 188 -53.22 -13.91 -36.69
N GLY A 189 -52.13 -14.34 -37.31
CA GLY A 189 -52.14 -15.12 -38.53
C GLY A 189 -52.38 -16.57 -38.19
N GLU A 190 -53.11 -17.25 -39.06
CA GLU A 190 -53.17 -18.70 -39.07
C GLU A 190 -51.73 -19.24 -39.06
N VAL A 191 -51.43 -20.08 -38.07
CA VAL A 191 -50.12 -20.74 -37.96
C VAL A 191 -49.87 -21.50 -39.26
N THR A 192 -48.84 -21.07 -40.01
CA THR A 192 -48.42 -21.78 -41.23
C THR A 192 -48.13 -23.23 -40.86
N GLU A 193 -48.78 -24.19 -41.54
CA GLU A 193 -48.65 -25.61 -41.26
C GLU A 193 -47.16 -26.02 -41.24
N GLY A 194 -46.68 -26.55 -40.10
CA GLY A 194 -45.28 -26.94 -39.89
C GLY A 194 -44.37 -25.89 -39.21
N TRP A 195 -44.85 -24.66 -38.97
CA TRP A 195 -44.12 -23.63 -38.23
C TRP A 195 -44.71 -23.44 -36.83
N TYR A 196 -43.87 -23.12 -35.85
CA TYR A 196 -44.32 -22.77 -34.51
C TYR A 196 -44.83 -21.31 -34.48
N GLY A 197 -45.94 -21.07 -33.78
CA GLY A 197 -46.43 -19.71 -33.56
C GLY A 197 -45.73 -19.05 -32.38
N VAL A 198 -45.49 -17.74 -32.46
CA VAL A 198 -45.04 -16.91 -31.34
C VAL A 198 -46.23 -16.14 -30.77
N GLN A 199 -46.59 -16.42 -29.51
CA GLN A 199 -47.68 -15.72 -28.83
C GLN A 199 -47.23 -14.33 -28.36
N ALA A 200 -46.03 -14.23 -27.77
CA ALA A 200 -45.50 -12.96 -27.28
C ALA A 200 -43.97 -13.00 -27.11
N LEU A 201 -43.34 -11.83 -27.12
CA LEU A 201 -42.00 -11.63 -26.57
C LEU A 201 -42.15 -11.05 -25.16
N ALA A 202 -41.95 -11.90 -24.15
CA ALA A 202 -42.24 -11.58 -22.75
C ALA A 202 -41.19 -10.64 -22.16
N GLU A 203 -39.90 -10.96 -22.39
CA GLU A 203 -38.74 -10.23 -21.87
C GLU A 203 -37.66 -10.06 -22.95
N TYR A 204 -36.78 -9.10 -22.71
CA TYR A 204 -35.65 -8.74 -23.56
C TYR A 204 -34.38 -8.67 -22.70
N LEU A 205 -33.29 -9.23 -23.21
CA LEU A 205 -31.95 -9.05 -22.67
C LEU A 205 -31.05 -8.38 -23.73
N PRO A 206 -30.44 -7.23 -23.42
CA PRO A 206 -29.44 -6.64 -24.30
C PRO A 206 -28.18 -7.51 -24.38
N PRO A 207 -27.29 -7.29 -25.37
CA PRO A 207 -26.19 -8.21 -25.66
C PRO A 207 -25.24 -8.48 -24.50
N TRP A 208 -24.94 -7.47 -23.68
CA TRP A 208 -24.06 -7.64 -22.51
C TRP A 208 -24.71 -8.43 -21.36
N GLU A 209 -26.04 -8.36 -21.21
CA GLU A 209 -26.77 -9.17 -20.22
C GLU A 209 -26.93 -10.61 -20.72
N ALA A 210 -27.30 -10.78 -22.00
CA ALA A 210 -27.38 -12.09 -22.63
C ALA A 210 -26.05 -12.84 -22.58
N PHE A 211 -24.93 -12.14 -22.82
CA PHE A 211 -23.59 -12.71 -22.77
C PHE A 211 -23.20 -13.26 -21.38
N LEU A 212 -23.80 -12.74 -20.32
CA LEU A 212 -23.57 -13.20 -18.94
C LEU A 212 -24.64 -14.16 -18.44
N HIS A 213 -25.79 -14.21 -19.12
CA HIS A 213 -26.90 -15.06 -18.72
C HIS A 213 -26.52 -16.54 -18.86
N PRO A 214 -26.71 -17.38 -17.83
CA PRO A 214 -26.31 -18.79 -17.85
C PRO A 214 -26.91 -19.59 -19.01
N LYS A 215 -28.14 -19.24 -19.43
CA LYS A 215 -28.86 -19.92 -20.52
C LYS A 215 -28.61 -19.34 -21.91
N CYS A 216 -28.11 -18.10 -22.01
CA CYS A 216 -27.96 -17.41 -23.30
C CYS A 216 -26.49 -17.37 -23.74
N GLY A 217 -25.60 -16.88 -22.88
CA GLY A 217 -24.13 -16.78 -23.00
C GLY A 217 -23.52 -16.45 -24.36
N ILE A 218 -24.28 -15.78 -25.21
CA ILE A 218 -23.90 -15.30 -26.54
C ILE A 218 -24.12 -13.79 -26.55
N TYR A 219 -23.22 -13.06 -27.22
CA TYR A 219 -23.31 -11.61 -27.34
C TYR A 219 -24.29 -11.19 -28.46
N GLN A 220 -25.59 -11.30 -28.19
CA GLN A 220 -26.68 -10.93 -29.08
C GLN A 220 -27.88 -10.40 -28.29
N ASP A 221 -28.81 -9.73 -28.96
CA ASP A 221 -30.13 -9.50 -28.37
C ASP A 221 -30.78 -10.86 -28.10
N PHE A 222 -31.35 -11.04 -26.90
CA PHE A 222 -32.10 -12.23 -26.54
C PHE A 222 -33.52 -11.87 -26.14
N TYR A 223 -34.46 -12.73 -26.48
CA TYR A 223 -35.86 -12.55 -26.15
C TYR A 223 -36.42 -13.80 -25.49
N MET A 224 -37.21 -13.62 -24.44
CA MET A 224 -38.00 -14.71 -23.90
C MET A 224 -39.28 -14.84 -24.74
N VAL A 225 -39.31 -15.86 -25.60
CA VAL A 225 -40.39 -16.14 -26.53
C VAL A 225 -41.41 -17.02 -25.82
N GLN A 226 -42.65 -16.53 -25.70
CA GLN A 226 -43.78 -17.36 -25.32
C GLN A 226 -44.36 -17.98 -26.58
N TRP A 227 -44.28 -19.30 -26.67
CA TRP A 227 -44.80 -20.05 -27.82
C TRP A 227 -46.33 -20.06 -27.82
N ALA A 228 -46.93 -20.12 -29.00
CA ALA A 228 -48.37 -20.29 -29.18
C ALA A 228 -48.82 -21.76 -28.95
N PRO A 229 -50.13 -22.04 -28.83
CA PRO A 229 -50.62 -23.41 -28.77
C PRO A 229 -50.10 -24.29 -29.93
N PRO A 230 -49.81 -25.59 -29.67
CA PRO A 230 -50.01 -26.31 -28.40
C PRO A 230 -48.85 -26.13 -27.39
N HIS A 231 -47.78 -25.43 -27.76
CA HIS A 231 -46.54 -25.34 -26.99
C HIS A 231 -46.59 -24.37 -25.80
N ASN A 232 -47.59 -23.50 -25.75
CA ASN A 232 -47.78 -22.50 -24.69
C ASN A 232 -48.00 -23.09 -23.28
N LYS A 233 -48.32 -24.39 -23.19
CA LYS A 233 -48.52 -25.11 -21.91
C LYS A 233 -47.40 -26.09 -21.58
N THR A 234 -46.39 -26.22 -22.43
CA THR A 234 -45.26 -27.10 -22.16
C THR A 234 -44.34 -26.42 -21.14
N ASP A 235 -44.01 -27.11 -20.06
CA ASP A 235 -42.97 -26.65 -19.16
C ASP A 235 -41.60 -26.85 -19.84
N TYR A 236 -40.92 -25.75 -20.14
CA TYR A 236 -39.58 -25.80 -20.71
C TYR A 236 -38.48 -25.55 -19.67
N GLY A 237 -38.81 -25.31 -18.40
CA GLY A 237 -37.84 -24.87 -17.39
C GLY A 237 -36.62 -25.80 -17.20
N TYR A 238 -36.79 -27.09 -17.51
CA TYR A 238 -35.73 -28.10 -17.49
C TYR A 238 -34.77 -28.07 -18.70
N MET A 239 -35.14 -27.37 -19.78
CA MET A 239 -34.31 -27.24 -20.98
C MET A 239 -33.25 -26.15 -20.80
N GLU A 240 -32.15 -26.29 -21.53
CA GLU A 240 -31.00 -25.39 -21.44
C GLU A 240 -31.38 -23.91 -21.66
N HIS A 241 -32.24 -23.64 -22.64
CA HIS A 241 -32.74 -22.31 -22.99
C HIS A 241 -34.16 -22.07 -22.45
N GLY A 242 -34.69 -22.93 -21.58
CA GLY A 242 -36.05 -22.80 -21.06
C GLY A 242 -36.24 -21.70 -20.02
N SER A 243 -37.44 -21.12 -19.97
CA SER A 243 -37.82 -20.21 -18.89
C SER A 243 -38.32 -20.98 -17.66
N GLU A 244 -37.85 -20.60 -16.48
CA GLU A 244 -38.36 -21.10 -15.19
C GLU A 244 -39.54 -20.27 -14.68
N THR A 245 -39.70 -19.04 -15.18
CA THR A 245 -40.69 -18.08 -14.68
C THR A 245 -41.97 -18.08 -15.50
N LEU A 246 -41.91 -18.54 -16.76
CA LEU A 246 -43.03 -18.52 -17.69
C LEU A 246 -43.16 -19.86 -18.42
N CYS A 247 -44.25 -20.58 -18.13
CA CYS A 247 -44.61 -21.82 -18.83
C CYS A 247 -44.79 -21.56 -20.33
N GLY A 248 -44.34 -22.49 -21.16
CA GLY A 248 -44.40 -22.37 -22.62
C GLY A 248 -43.45 -21.34 -23.19
N ALA A 249 -42.41 -20.93 -22.46
CA ALA A 249 -41.45 -19.94 -22.93
C ALA A 249 -39.99 -20.42 -22.92
N THR A 250 -39.23 -19.95 -23.90
CA THR A 250 -37.78 -20.19 -24.03
C THR A 250 -37.04 -18.90 -24.38
N TRP A 251 -35.75 -18.85 -24.06
CA TRP A 251 -34.83 -17.77 -24.42
C TRP A 251 -34.24 -18.03 -25.81
N GLU A 252 -34.56 -17.16 -26.75
CA GLU A 252 -34.10 -17.28 -28.14
C GLU A 252 -33.17 -16.11 -28.51
N PRO A 253 -32.05 -16.38 -29.21
CA PRO A 253 -31.24 -15.33 -29.81
C PRO A 253 -32.04 -14.63 -30.92
N ASP A 254 -31.80 -13.35 -31.12
CA ASP A 254 -32.51 -12.56 -32.13
C ASP A 254 -32.43 -13.14 -33.54
N GLU A 255 -31.30 -13.78 -33.88
CA GLU A 255 -31.10 -14.36 -35.21
C GLU A 255 -32.01 -15.57 -35.51
N CYS A 256 -32.60 -16.19 -34.49
CA CYS A 256 -33.56 -17.29 -34.63
C CYS A 256 -35.01 -16.82 -34.76
N LEU A 257 -35.26 -15.51 -34.67
CA LEU A 257 -36.60 -14.93 -34.70
C LEU A 257 -36.87 -14.25 -36.04
N PRO A 258 -38.02 -14.50 -36.69
CA PRO A 258 -38.32 -13.90 -37.99
C PRO A 258 -38.47 -12.37 -37.91
N ASP A 259 -38.26 -11.67 -39.02
CA ASP A 259 -38.25 -10.20 -39.10
C ASP A 259 -39.64 -9.57 -39.00
N ASP A 260 -40.71 -10.35 -39.19
CA ASP A 260 -42.10 -9.93 -38.96
C ASP A 260 -42.42 -9.66 -37.48
N LEU A 261 -41.62 -10.19 -36.53
CA LEU A 261 -41.75 -9.89 -35.10
C LEU A 261 -41.11 -8.55 -34.69
N ASP A 262 -40.60 -7.74 -35.62
CA ASP A 262 -39.90 -6.48 -35.31
C ASP A 262 -40.75 -5.50 -34.48
N THR A 263 -42.06 -5.44 -34.72
CA THR A 263 -42.98 -4.63 -33.92
C THR A 263 -43.03 -5.11 -32.47
N LEU A 264 -43.01 -6.42 -32.23
CA LEU A 264 -42.94 -7.00 -30.89
C LEU A 264 -41.59 -6.74 -30.23
N ARG A 265 -40.48 -6.81 -30.98
CA ARG A 265 -39.13 -6.47 -30.49
C ARG A 265 -39.06 -5.04 -29.98
N VAL A 266 -39.61 -4.09 -30.74
CA VAL A 266 -39.67 -2.69 -30.32
C VAL A 266 -40.51 -2.55 -29.05
N ALA A 267 -41.66 -3.22 -28.98
CA ALA A 267 -42.54 -3.16 -27.81
C ALA A 267 -41.87 -3.70 -26.54
N VAL A 268 -41.23 -4.87 -26.60
CA VAL A 268 -40.53 -5.45 -25.44
C VAL A 268 -39.27 -4.67 -25.07
N LYS A 269 -38.54 -4.10 -26.05
CA LYS A 269 -37.44 -3.16 -25.79
C LYS A 269 -37.93 -1.91 -25.05
N ARG A 270 -39.09 -1.35 -25.42
CA ARG A 270 -39.70 -0.22 -24.69
C ARG A 270 -40.03 -0.60 -23.25
N ARG A 271 -40.68 -1.74 -23.05
CA ARG A 271 -40.97 -2.28 -21.71
C ARG A 271 -39.69 -2.46 -20.88
N TRP A 272 -38.64 -3.04 -21.48
CA TRP A 272 -37.34 -3.17 -20.82
C TRP A 272 -36.76 -1.79 -20.47
N THR A 273 -36.84 -0.79 -21.35
CA THR A 273 -36.33 0.56 -21.04
C THR A 273 -37.11 1.24 -19.90
N GLU A 274 -38.41 0.97 -19.76
CA GLU A 274 -39.20 1.46 -18.63
C GLU A 274 -38.77 0.78 -17.33
N GLN A 275 -38.64 -0.55 -17.33
CA GLN A 275 -38.16 -1.31 -16.17
C GLN A 275 -36.73 -0.94 -15.78
N GLN A 276 -35.85 -0.74 -16.77
CA GLN A 276 -34.46 -0.36 -16.53
C GLN A 276 -34.36 1.07 -15.98
N ARG A 277 -35.24 1.98 -16.39
CA ARG A 277 -35.33 3.31 -15.79
C ARG A 277 -35.63 3.23 -14.30
N GLU A 278 -36.59 2.38 -13.90
CA GLU A 278 -36.92 2.18 -12.49
C GLU A 278 -35.77 1.52 -11.71
N ARG A 279 -35.03 0.58 -12.33
CA ARG A 279 -33.83 -0.03 -11.72
C ARG A 279 -32.72 1.01 -11.51
N GLU A 280 -32.33 1.73 -12.57
CA GLU A 280 -31.29 2.77 -12.48
C GLU A 280 -31.69 3.91 -11.53
N GLN A 281 -32.98 4.25 -11.46
CA GLN A 281 -33.48 5.22 -10.48
C GLN A 281 -33.37 4.69 -9.04
N ARG A 282 -33.76 3.45 -8.78
CA ARG A 282 -33.61 2.83 -7.44
C ARG A 282 -32.15 2.73 -7.02
N ASP A 283 -31.27 2.29 -7.91
CA ASP A 283 -29.83 2.21 -7.64
C ASP A 283 -29.26 3.60 -7.31
N ARG A 284 -29.70 4.62 -8.04
CA ARG A 284 -29.32 6.01 -7.77
C ARG A 284 -29.85 6.51 -6.43
N GLU A 285 -31.12 6.26 -6.10
CA GLU A 285 -31.70 6.62 -4.82
C GLU A 285 -30.99 5.91 -3.66
N GLN A 286 -30.62 4.64 -3.85
CA GLN A 286 -29.83 3.88 -2.89
C GLN A 286 -28.43 4.48 -2.71
N LEU A 287 -27.70 4.78 -3.78
CA LEU A 287 -26.38 5.43 -3.71
C LEU A 287 -26.45 6.82 -3.06
N GLU A 288 -27.48 7.61 -3.39
CA GLU A 288 -27.70 8.92 -2.76
C GLU A 288 -28.04 8.75 -1.26
N LYS A 289 -28.81 7.71 -0.89
CA LYS A 289 -29.11 7.37 0.51
C LYS A 289 -27.85 6.93 1.26
N GLU A 290 -27.06 6.01 0.72
CA GLU A 290 -25.79 5.55 1.31
C GLU A 290 -24.80 6.70 1.48
N LYS A 291 -24.73 7.61 0.49
CA LYS A 291 -23.92 8.82 0.59
C LYS A 291 -24.44 9.74 1.70
N ARG A 292 -25.74 9.99 1.77
CA ARG A 292 -26.34 10.79 2.86
C ARG A 292 -26.12 10.18 4.22
N GLU A 293 -26.22 8.86 4.36
CA GLU A 293 -25.93 8.14 5.60
C GLU A 293 -24.45 8.24 5.97
N ARG A 294 -23.54 8.14 4.98
CA ARG A 294 -22.10 8.34 5.21
C ARG A 294 -21.79 9.78 5.63
N ASP A 295 -22.37 10.77 4.95
CA ASP A 295 -22.20 12.19 5.26
C ASP A 295 -22.83 12.52 6.62
N ALA A 296 -23.97 11.92 6.96
CA ALA A 296 -24.61 12.04 8.27
C ALA A 296 -23.77 11.42 9.37
N LYS A 297 -23.26 10.18 9.19
CA LYS A 297 -22.32 9.55 10.12
C LYS A 297 -21.02 10.34 10.26
N ALA A 298 -20.53 10.96 9.18
CA ALA A 298 -19.35 11.81 9.25
C ALA A 298 -19.62 13.09 10.05
N ARG A 299 -20.80 13.70 9.88
CA ARG A 299 -21.24 14.86 10.68
C ARG A 299 -21.50 14.51 12.13
N GLU A 300 -22.15 13.39 12.41
CA GLU A 300 -22.36 12.87 13.76
C GLU A 300 -21.00 12.60 14.42
N ALA A 301 -20.07 11.95 13.72
CA ALA A 301 -18.71 11.77 14.23
C ALA A 301 -17.94 13.09 14.41
N GLU A 302 -18.23 14.13 13.62
CA GLU A 302 -17.66 15.47 13.79
C GLU A 302 -18.29 16.22 14.96
N GLU A 303 -19.59 16.09 15.16
CA GLU A 303 -20.35 16.66 16.28
C GLU A 303 -20.03 15.95 17.60
N ASP A 304 -19.88 14.62 17.59
CA ASP A 304 -19.38 13.82 18.70
C ASP A 304 -17.94 14.21 19.02
N LYS A 305 -17.08 14.40 18.02
CA LYS A 305 -15.74 14.93 18.26
C LYS A 305 -15.78 16.35 18.82
N ALA A 306 -16.65 17.22 18.33
CA ALA A 306 -16.80 18.58 18.83
C ALA A 306 -17.37 18.61 20.25
N ASN A 307 -18.31 17.71 20.58
CA ASN A 307 -18.87 17.54 21.91
C ASN A 307 -17.87 16.89 22.87
N GLU A 308 -17.12 15.86 22.44
CA GLU A 308 -16.00 15.29 23.18
C GLU A 308 -14.89 16.32 23.38
N GLU A 309 -14.62 17.19 22.42
CA GLU A 309 -13.64 18.29 22.53
C GLU A 309 -14.16 19.39 23.47
N ALA A 310 -15.46 19.71 23.42
CA ALA A 310 -16.13 20.60 24.37
C ALA A 310 -16.15 20.01 25.80
N GLU A 311 -16.36 18.70 25.93
CA GLU A 311 -16.36 18.00 27.23
C GLU A 311 -14.93 17.78 27.75
N ARG A 312 -13.93 17.58 26.87
CA ARG A 312 -12.49 17.58 27.19
C ARG A 312 -11.99 18.98 27.56
N THR A 313 -12.52 20.04 26.97
CA THR A 313 -12.21 21.41 27.38
C THR A 313 -12.90 21.78 28.69
N ALA A 314 -14.07 21.21 28.99
CA ALA A 314 -14.75 21.35 30.29
C ALA A 314 -14.16 20.45 31.40
N LYS A 315 -13.60 19.29 31.05
CA LYS A 315 -12.86 18.38 31.94
C LYS A 315 -11.50 18.12 31.30
N ALA A 316 -10.54 19.02 31.54
CA ALA A 316 -9.18 18.88 31.04
C ALA A 316 -8.69 17.43 31.24
N PRO A 317 -8.46 16.65 30.16
CA PRO A 317 -7.99 15.29 30.30
C PRO A 317 -6.60 15.37 30.91
N ARG A 318 -6.53 15.03 32.19
CA ARG A 318 -5.25 14.70 32.82
C ARG A 318 -4.63 13.63 31.94
N MET A 319 -3.42 13.87 31.46
CA MET A 319 -2.53 12.83 30.93
C MET A 319 -2.77 11.55 31.75
N PHE A 320 -3.06 10.44 31.09
CA PHE A 320 -3.01 9.14 31.75
C PHE A 320 -1.54 8.83 32.04
N ASN A 321 -1.06 9.51 33.07
CA ASN A 321 0.13 9.24 33.84
C ASN A 321 -0.43 8.79 35.20
N PRO A 322 -0.94 7.56 35.31
CA PRO A 322 -1.67 7.09 36.50
C PRO A 322 -0.84 7.21 37.78
N LEU A 323 0.46 7.45 37.65
CA LEU A 323 1.43 7.58 38.73
C LEU A 323 2.10 8.97 38.83
N ARG A 324 1.75 9.96 37.97
CA ARG A 324 2.42 11.29 37.90
C ARG A 324 3.96 11.21 37.80
N LEU A 325 4.48 10.24 37.05
CA LEU A 325 5.92 10.08 36.86
C LEU A 325 6.48 11.23 36.01
N GLU A 326 7.52 11.89 36.52
CA GLU A 326 8.33 12.86 35.78
C GLU A 326 9.20 12.10 34.76
N LEU A 327 8.62 11.65 33.64
CA LEU A 327 9.30 10.83 32.62
C LEU A 327 10.55 11.48 32.02
N ILE A 328 10.75 12.79 32.21
CA ILE A 328 12.02 13.44 31.94
C ILE A 328 13.12 12.73 32.73
N LYS A 329 12.99 12.57 34.05
CA LYS A 329 14.02 11.91 34.89
C LYS A 329 14.34 10.50 34.39
N ASP A 330 13.36 9.77 33.88
CA ASP A 330 13.54 8.42 33.33
C ASP A 330 14.28 8.42 31.98
N LEU A 331 14.06 9.42 31.12
CA LEU A 331 14.76 9.57 29.84
C LEU A 331 16.21 10.04 29.98
N VAL A 332 16.55 10.71 31.08
CA VAL A 332 17.89 11.27 31.35
C VAL A 332 18.68 10.53 32.43
N SER A 333 18.12 9.46 33.02
CA SER A 333 18.79 8.61 34.00
C SER A 333 18.99 7.19 33.46
N PRO A 334 20.01 6.92 32.62
CA PRO A 334 20.25 5.61 32.01
C PRO A 334 20.43 4.44 33.01
N GLU A 335 20.68 4.74 34.28
CA GLU A 335 20.89 3.74 35.35
C GLU A 335 19.60 3.35 36.08
N VAL A 336 18.51 4.10 35.91
CA VAL A 336 17.21 3.76 36.50
C VAL A 336 16.50 2.81 35.55
N ASN A 337 16.69 1.51 35.80
CA ASN A 337 15.93 0.45 35.14
C ASN A 337 14.43 0.83 35.09
N HIS A 338 13.87 0.92 33.88
CA HIS A 338 12.48 1.31 33.66
C HIS A 338 11.53 0.45 34.52
N VAL A 339 10.37 0.99 34.94
CA VAL A 339 9.35 0.22 35.69
C VAL A 339 8.99 -1.11 34.98
N VAL A 340 9.04 -1.14 33.65
CA VAL A 340 8.87 -2.35 32.83
C VAL A 340 9.98 -3.38 33.06
N TYR A 341 11.25 -2.97 33.23
CA TYR A 341 12.35 -3.88 33.54
C TYR A 341 12.15 -4.57 34.90
N ASN A 342 11.67 -3.83 35.90
CA ASN A 342 11.34 -4.40 37.22
C ASN A 342 10.09 -5.29 37.18
N LEU A 343 9.16 -5.05 36.25
CA LEU A 343 8.00 -5.92 35.97
C LEU A 343 8.37 -7.19 35.19
N LEU A 344 9.41 -7.13 34.35
CA LEU A 344 9.94 -8.25 33.57
C LEU A 344 10.95 -9.11 34.34
N LYS A 345 11.53 -8.59 35.44
CA LYS A 345 12.23 -9.38 36.46
C LYS A 345 11.25 -10.28 37.23
N SER A 346 10.59 -11.19 36.53
CA SER A 346 9.92 -12.32 37.15
C SER A 346 10.97 -13.39 37.47
N THR A 347 10.75 -14.14 38.55
CA THR A 347 11.56 -15.31 38.94
C THR A 347 11.67 -16.37 37.84
N GLU A 348 10.76 -16.38 36.86
CA GLU A 348 10.73 -17.31 35.73
C GLU A 348 11.88 -17.05 34.74
N ASP A 349 12.32 -15.80 34.61
CA ASP A 349 13.28 -15.39 33.58
C ASP A 349 14.69 -15.96 33.84
N ALA A 350 15.11 -15.98 35.11
CA ALA A 350 16.36 -16.63 35.54
C ALA A 350 16.31 -18.16 35.43
N GLU A 351 15.11 -18.76 35.52
CA GLU A 351 14.94 -20.21 35.45
C GLU A 351 14.92 -20.70 33.99
N ILE A 352 14.29 -19.95 33.08
CA ILE A 352 14.29 -20.19 31.63
C ILE A 352 15.70 -20.06 31.05
N LYS A 353 16.47 -19.05 31.46
CA LYS A 353 17.85 -18.81 31.02
C LYS A 353 18.85 -19.90 31.45
N LYS A 354 18.51 -20.79 32.39
CA LYS A 354 19.35 -21.96 32.74
C LYS A 354 19.37 -23.01 31.64
N GLY A 355 18.34 -23.10 30.80
CA GLY A 355 18.22 -24.11 29.75
C GLY A 355 18.84 -23.73 28.41
N TRP A 356 19.37 -22.51 28.26
CA TRP A 356 19.87 -22.02 26.98
C TRP A 356 21.31 -22.47 26.72
N PRO A 357 21.63 -22.94 25.50
CA PRO A 357 22.98 -23.34 25.15
C PRO A 357 23.91 -22.13 25.09
N LYS A 358 24.87 -22.05 26.01
CA LYS A 358 25.86 -20.97 26.18
C LYS A 358 27.15 -21.22 25.42
N SER A 359 27.29 -22.42 24.85
CA SER A 359 28.44 -22.85 24.08
C SER A 359 27.99 -23.70 22.89
N ARG A 360 28.83 -23.80 21.85
CA ARG A 360 28.53 -24.58 20.65
C ARG A 360 28.27 -26.06 20.96
N SER A 361 28.90 -26.60 22.00
CA SER A 361 28.71 -27.96 22.49
C SER A 361 27.37 -28.21 23.18
N GLU A 362 26.69 -27.16 23.65
CA GLU A 362 25.39 -27.28 24.31
C GLU A 362 24.22 -27.34 23.31
N TYR A 363 24.46 -27.08 22.02
CA TYR A 363 23.44 -27.24 20.98
C TYR A 363 23.17 -28.73 20.71
N PRO A 364 21.91 -29.14 20.47
CA PRO A 364 21.59 -30.50 20.10
C PRO A 364 22.33 -30.96 18.82
N PRO A 365 22.67 -32.25 18.69
CA PRO A 365 23.35 -32.77 17.50
C PRO A 365 22.62 -32.40 16.20
N GLY A 366 23.34 -31.80 15.24
CA GLY A 366 22.78 -31.33 13.96
C GLY A 366 22.30 -29.88 13.96
N PHE A 367 22.30 -29.21 15.11
CA PHE A 367 22.00 -27.78 15.24
C PHE A 367 23.27 -27.00 15.62
N GLY A 368 23.33 -25.72 15.27
CA GLY A 368 24.44 -24.83 15.61
C GLY A 368 23.94 -23.40 15.84
N PRO A 369 24.80 -22.49 16.34
CA PRO A 369 24.47 -21.08 16.36
C PRO A 369 24.13 -20.58 14.94
N ALA A 370 23.32 -19.52 14.84
CA ALA A 370 23.03 -18.87 13.56
C ALA A 370 24.34 -18.46 12.84
N ASP A 371 24.32 -18.37 11.51
CA ASP A 371 25.48 -17.96 10.70
C ASP A 371 25.14 -16.68 9.90
N PRO A 372 25.82 -15.54 10.13
CA PRO A 372 26.97 -15.37 11.03
C PRO A 372 26.60 -15.56 12.50
N PRO A 373 27.51 -16.11 13.33
CA PRO A 373 27.27 -16.23 14.76
C PRO A 373 27.04 -14.82 15.31
N GLY A 374 25.87 -14.61 15.90
CA GLY A 374 25.65 -13.46 16.78
C GLY A 374 26.69 -13.46 17.91
N CYS A 375 26.74 -12.39 18.69
CA CYS A 375 27.64 -12.23 19.85
C CYS A 375 27.31 -13.18 21.02
N CYS A 376 26.98 -14.44 20.72
CA CYS A 376 26.50 -15.50 21.60
C CYS A 376 27.61 -15.99 22.54
N GLY A 377 28.07 -15.13 23.46
CA GLY A 377 28.91 -15.50 24.59
C GLY A 377 28.10 -15.93 25.81
N VAL A 378 28.78 -16.21 26.92
CA VAL A 378 28.15 -16.59 28.22
C VAL A 378 27.18 -15.52 28.75
N SER A 379 27.33 -14.28 28.26
CA SER A 379 26.50 -13.12 28.58
C SER A 379 25.50 -12.73 27.48
N CYS A 380 25.32 -13.53 26.43
CA CYS A 380 24.37 -13.19 25.35
C CYS A 380 22.93 -13.42 25.78
N ASP A 381 22.13 -12.40 25.51
CA ASP A 381 20.68 -12.27 25.67
C ASP A 381 19.95 -12.32 24.32
N CYS A 382 20.67 -12.59 23.22
CA CYS A 382 20.13 -12.68 21.86
C CYS A 382 18.96 -13.67 21.63
N MET A 383 18.75 -14.66 22.51
CA MET A 383 17.60 -15.58 22.46
C MET A 383 16.37 -15.05 23.23
N GLU A 384 16.48 -13.88 23.87
CA GLU A 384 15.42 -13.20 24.64
C GLU A 384 14.32 -12.61 23.72
N ASP A 385 14.67 -12.27 22.48
CA ASP A 385 13.72 -11.78 21.47
C ASP A 385 12.62 -12.81 21.11
N TRP A 386 12.85 -14.10 21.35
CA TRP A 386 11.82 -15.12 21.17
C TRP A 386 10.65 -15.01 22.17
N HIS A 387 10.84 -14.30 23.29
CA HIS A 387 9.80 -14.02 24.28
C HIS A 387 9.02 -12.73 23.98
N LEU A 388 9.60 -11.75 23.29
CA LEU A 388 8.85 -10.60 22.77
C LEU A 388 7.78 -11.06 21.76
N GLY A 389 8.07 -12.12 20.99
CA GLY A 389 7.09 -12.77 20.11
C GLY A 389 6.13 -13.75 20.82
N ARG A 390 6.55 -14.41 21.91
CA ARG A 390 5.67 -15.35 22.65
C ARG A 390 4.72 -14.70 23.63
N HIS A 391 5.01 -13.51 24.17
CA HIS A 391 4.01 -12.78 24.97
C HIS A 391 2.85 -12.23 24.14
N ALA A 392 2.93 -12.25 22.81
CA ALA A 392 1.78 -12.04 21.93
C ALA A 392 0.79 -13.22 21.93
N LEU A 393 1.16 -14.40 22.47
CA LEU A 393 0.26 -15.55 22.63
C LEU A 393 -0.43 -15.60 24.00
N ASP A 394 0.03 -14.82 24.99
CA ASP A 394 -0.75 -14.58 26.20
C ASP A 394 -1.80 -13.51 25.89
N ALA A 395 -2.89 -13.94 25.26
CA ALA A 395 -4.10 -13.17 24.91
C ALA A 395 -4.83 -12.52 26.11
N GLY A 396 -4.17 -12.34 27.26
CA GLY A 396 -4.74 -11.92 28.53
C GLY A 396 -4.14 -10.66 29.15
N ARG A 397 -3.24 -9.93 28.47
CA ARG A 397 -2.79 -8.61 28.94
C ARG A 397 -3.50 -7.48 28.18
N PRO A 398 -4.72 -7.10 28.59
CA PRO A 398 -5.55 -6.11 27.88
C PRO A 398 -4.93 -4.71 27.81
N TRP A 399 -3.78 -4.45 28.42
CA TRP A 399 -3.07 -3.18 28.30
C TRP A 399 -2.04 -3.13 27.16
N ILE A 400 -1.68 -4.26 26.54
CA ILE A 400 -0.68 -4.29 25.46
C ILE A 400 -1.33 -4.00 24.10
N ASP A 401 -2.45 -4.64 23.76
CA ASP A 401 -3.15 -4.41 22.48
C ASP A 401 -4.58 -3.94 22.68
N SER A 402 -4.79 -2.97 23.58
CA SER A 402 -6.08 -2.31 23.67
C SER A 402 -6.28 -1.40 22.46
N GLN A 403 -7.47 -1.42 21.86
CA GLN A 403 -7.84 -0.47 20.81
C GLN A 403 -7.58 0.99 21.23
N PRO A 404 -7.88 1.42 22.48
CA PRO A 404 -7.53 2.77 22.95
C PRO A 404 -6.02 3.06 22.95
N ARG A 405 -5.18 2.11 23.38
CA ARG A 405 -3.71 2.28 23.35
C ARG A 405 -3.22 2.37 21.92
N ASN A 406 -3.66 1.46 21.05
CA ASN A 406 -3.22 1.41 19.66
C ASN A 406 -3.62 2.71 18.93
N ALA A 407 -4.83 3.21 19.15
CA ALA A 407 -5.25 4.52 18.64
C ALA A 407 -4.40 5.67 19.21
N ALA A 408 -4.09 5.66 20.52
CA ALA A 408 -3.24 6.68 21.13
C ALA A 408 -1.79 6.64 20.59
N CYS A 409 -1.23 5.45 20.40
CA CYS A 409 0.07 5.24 19.78
C CYS A 409 0.08 5.72 18.32
N GLU A 410 -0.95 5.38 17.55
CA GLU A 410 -1.09 5.84 16.17
C GLU A 410 -1.20 7.36 16.09
N VAL A 411 -2.02 7.99 16.95
CA VAL A 411 -2.12 9.46 17.04
C VAL A 411 -0.78 10.08 17.42
N ALA A 412 -0.06 9.52 18.41
CA ALA A 412 1.25 10.02 18.82
C ALA A 412 2.30 9.89 17.70
N MET A 413 2.31 8.75 17.01
CA MET A 413 3.17 8.52 15.86
C MET A 413 2.86 9.48 14.72
N LEU A 414 1.59 9.63 14.34
CA LEU A 414 1.16 10.56 13.30
C LEU A 414 1.48 12.02 13.67
N ALA A 415 1.25 12.40 14.92
CA ALA A 415 1.58 13.74 15.41
C ALA A 415 3.08 14.01 15.31
N PHE A 416 3.92 13.06 15.72
CA PHE A 416 5.37 13.16 15.57
C PHE A 416 5.79 13.18 14.08
N MET A 417 5.22 12.30 13.27
CA MET A 417 5.43 12.22 11.82
C MET A 417 5.04 13.48 11.04
N ASN A 418 4.10 14.26 11.56
CA ASN A 418 3.62 15.49 10.94
C ASN A 418 4.46 16.72 11.33
N GLN A 419 5.38 16.59 12.29
CA GLN A 419 6.40 17.60 12.55
C GLN A 419 7.51 17.51 11.49
N GLN A 420 7.17 17.73 10.21
CA GLN A 420 8.09 17.55 9.08
C GLN A 420 9.38 18.39 9.19
N GLU A 421 9.33 19.49 9.96
CA GLU A 421 10.48 20.34 10.29
C GLU A 421 11.44 19.72 11.31
N HIS A 422 10.97 18.77 12.12
CA HIS A 422 11.73 18.19 13.23
C HIS A 422 11.86 16.67 13.16
N VAL A 423 11.21 16.01 12.20
CA VAL A 423 11.23 14.57 12.04
C VAL A 423 11.51 14.21 10.60
N THR A 424 12.63 13.53 10.38
CA THR A 424 12.98 12.95 9.09
C THR A 424 12.39 11.55 9.00
N ARG A 425 11.61 11.29 7.94
CA ARG A 425 11.17 9.93 7.61
C ARG A 425 12.24 9.23 6.78
N ARG A 426 12.67 8.04 7.20
CA ARG A 426 13.68 7.24 6.49
C ARG A 426 13.15 5.86 6.14
N GLY A 427 13.84 5.22 5.19
CA GLY A 427 13.64 3.83 4.78
C GLY A 427 12.40 3.54 3.93
N GLN A 428 11.85 4.57 3.27
CA GLN A 428 10.80 4.41 2.26
C GLN A 428 11.24 3.49 1.10
N PHE A 429 12.53 3.49 0.73
CA PHE A 429 13.07 2.60 -0.29
C PHE A 429 13.42 1.20 0.24
N SER A 430 13.76 1.07 1.52
CA SER A 430 14.10 -0.22 2.14
C SER A 430 12.87 -0.96 2.69
N GLY A 431 11.67 -0.36 2.63
CA GLY A 431 10.45 -0.89 3.25
C GLY A 431 10.46 -0.83 4.79
N LEU A 432 11.42 -0.12 5.37
CA LEU A 432 11.58 0.03 6.83
C LEU A 432 11.21 1.46 7.20
N HIS A 433 10.16 1.65 8.00
CA HIS A 433 9.66 2.99 8.31
C HIS A 433 10.31 3.52 9.60
N TYR A 434 11.33 4.37 9.45
CA TYR A 434 12.00 5.01 10.59
C TYR A 434 11.59 6.47 10.72
N LEU A 435 11.43 6.92 11.97
CA LEU A 435 11.19 8.32 12.32
C LEU A 435 12.40 8.81 13.13
N GLU A 436 13.13 9.77 12.56
CA GLU A 436 14.35 10.30 13.16
C GLU A 436 14.16 11.76 13.55
N ALA A 437 14.29 12.07 14.84
CA ALA A 437 14.26 13.43 15.33
C ALA A 437 15.47 14.24 14.84
N ASN A 438 15.20 15.36 14.17
CA ASN A 438 16.18 16.31 13.68
C ASN A 438 16.17 17.58 14.54
N THR A 439 16.98 17.57 15.60
CA THR A 439 17.10 18.74 16.50
C THR A 439 18.15 19.75 16.02
N ASP A 440 18.93 19.42 14.99
CA ASP A 440 20.17 20.14 14.68
C ASP A 440 19.97 21.17 13.56
N ARG A 441 18.95 20.99 12.71
CA ARG A 441 18.77 21.81 11.50
C ARG A 441 17.86 23.04 11.66
N HIS A 442 17.12 23.19 12.76
CA HIS A 442 16.01 24.16 12.81
C HIS A 442 16.09 25.13 14.00
N LYS A 443 16.15 26.42 13.70
CA LYS A 443 16.11 27.55 14.66
C LYS A 443 14.67 28.03 14.82
N ARG A 444 13.87 27.34 15.60
CA ARG A 444 12.55 27.85 16.01
C ARG A 444 12.69 28.66 17.29
N GLU A 445 12.20 29.90 17.28
CA GLU A 445 12.22 30.79 18.47
C GLU A 445 11.38 30.21 19.63
N ASP A 446 10.33 29.43 19.31
CA ASP A 446 9.46 28.78 20.30
C ASP A 446 10.07 27.52 20.93
N VAL A 447 11.27 27.09 20.49
CA VAL A 447 11.94 25.89 21.01
C VAL A 447 13.40 26.14 21.39
N ALA A 448 13.68 27.32 21.94
CA ALA A 448 15.04 27.72 22.39
C ALA A 448 15.71 26.68 23.30
N GLN A 449 14.94 25.99 24.15
CA GLN A 449 15.45 24.94 25.05
C GLN A 449 15.97 23.70 24.29
N VAL A 450 15.30 23.30 23.21
CA VAL A 450 15.74 22.16 22.37
C VAL A 450 17.02 22.51 21.64
N ALA A 451 17.07 23.70 21.02
CA ALA A 451 18.26 24.18 20.34
C ALA A 451 19.46 24.28 21.29
N PHE A 452 19.22 24.70 22.53
CA PHE A 452 20.27 24.76 23.55
C PHE A 452 20.79 23.36 23.92
N ALA A 453 19.89 22.41 24.23
CA ALA A 453 20.24 21.05 24.59
C ALA A 453 20.96 20.32 23.43
N ALA A 454 20.49 20.49 22.20
CA ALA A 454 21.17 19.98 21.01
C ALA A 454 22.57 20.61 20.84
N GLY A 455 22.69 21.91 21.06
CA GLY A 455 23.97 22.61 21.06
C GLY A 455 24.94 22.12 22.15
N LEU A 456 24.45 21.78 23.34
CA LEU A 456 25.25 21.19 24.41
C LEU A 456 25.71 19.77 24.03
N ALA A 457 24.82 18.94 23.47
CA ALA A 457 25.17 17.60 22.99
C ALA A 457 26.25 17.67 21.90
N LYS A 458 26.11 18.60 20.95
CA LYS A 458 27.12 18.86 19.91
C LYS A 458 28.46 19.29 20.49
N LEU A 459 28.46 20.18 21.48
CA LEU A 459 29.69 20.59 22.16
C LEU A 459 30.36 19.40 22.88
N ALA A 460 29.59 18.60 23.60
CA ALA A 460 30.09 17.43 24.31
C ALA A 460 30.68 16.38 23.33
N ARG A 461 30.06 16.15 22.17
CA ARG A 461 30.62 15.32 21.09
C ARG A 461 31.91 15.91 20.51
N SER A 462 31.98 17.23 20.33
CA SER A 462 33.18 17.90 19.86
C SER A 462 34.34 17.72 20.83
N VAL A 463 34.12 17.84 22.15
CA VAL A 463 35.21 17.64 23.12
C VAL A 463 35.65 16.18 23.21
N LEU A 464 34.74 15.21 23.01
CA LEU A 464 35.12 13.79 22.89
C LEU A 464 36.03 13.56 21.68
N ARG A 465 35.75 14.22 20.55
CA ARG A 465 36.58 14.16 19.34
C ARG A 465 37.96 14.78 19.56
N ASP A 466 38.01 15.94 20.22
CA ASP A 466 39.26 16.62 20.57
C ASP A 466 40.10 15.74 21.50
N ALA A 467 39.47 15.09 22.50
CA ALA A 467 40.14 14.18 23.41
C ALA A 467 40.66 12.91 22.69
N ALA A 468 39.94 12.40 21.69
CA ALA A 468 40.37 11.26 20.87
C ALA A 468 41.69 11.52 20.10
N GLN A 469 42.06 12.80 19.89
CA GLN A 469 43.33 13.15 19.24
C GLN A 469 44.55 12.94 20.14
N ARG A 470 44.37 12.66 21.45
CA ARG A 470 45.45 12.51 22.44
C ARG A 470 45.06 11.52 23.54
N VAL A 471 44.75 10.28 23.16
CA VAL A 471 44.38 9.20 24.09
C VAL A 471 45.63 8.72 24.83
N PRO A 472 45.68 8.77 26.18
CA PRO A 472 46.81 8.23 26.94
C PRO A 472 46.91 6.71 26.76
N LEU A 473 48.13 6.17 26.60
CA LEU A 473 48.34 4.72 26.54
C LEU A 473 47.85 4.02 27.83
N GLU A 474 48.15 4.61 28.98
CA GLU A 474 47.71 4.14 30.31
C GLU A 474 46.18 4.02 30.41
N ALA A 475 45.43 4.87 29.67
CA ALA A 475 43.97 4.82 29.68
C ALA A 475 43.43 3.58 28.95
N LEU A 476 44.11 3.13 27.89
CA LEU A 476 43.76 1.91 27.16
C LEU A 476 44.09 0.67 27.98
N GLU A 477 45.20 0.70 28.73
CA GLU A 477 45.57 -0.36 29.68
C GLU A 477 44.56 -0.47 30.82
N ALA A 478 44.15 0.67 31.38
CA ALA A 478 43.13 0.71 32.43
C ALA A 478 41.74 0.27 31.93
N ASP A 479 41.38 0.60 30.68
CA ASP A 479 40.07 0.23 30.10
C ASP A 479 39.88 -1.29 29.99
N ARG A 480 40.98 -2.05 29.85
CA ARG A 480 40.97 -3.52 29.93
C ARG A 480 40.36 -4.03 31.23
N ALA A 481 40.55 -3.31 32.33
CA ALA A 481 39.98 -3.66 33.64
C ALA A 481 38.53 -3.19 33.79
N SER A 482 38.12 -2.13 33.09
CA SER A 482 36.80 -1.48 33.22
C SER A 482 35.82 -1.81 32.09
N GLN A 483 35.85 -3.04 31.56
CA GLN A 483 34.93 -3.56 30.52
C GLN A 483 35.16 -3.03 29.09
N GLY A 484 36.26 -2.33 28.81
CA GLY A 484 36.70 -2.08 27.43
C GLY A 484 35.75 -1.22 26.61
N ARG A 485 35.33 -0.04 27.08
CA ARG A 485 34.33 0.81 26.37
C ARG A 485 34.87 2.16 25.96
N LEU A 486 36.17 2.42 26.09
CA LEU A 486 36.75 3.73 25.81
C LEU A 486 36.53 4.14 24.35
N ILE A 487 36.92 3.28 23.39
CA ILE A 487 36.76 3.54 21.96
C ILE A 487 35.28 3.66 21.57
N HIS A 488 34.42 2.78 22.11
CA HIS A 488 32.97 2.85 21.91
C HIS A 488 32.40 4.22 22.30
N ARG A 489 32.77 4.73 23.48
CA ARG A 489 32.30 6.04 23.99
C ARG A 489 32.85 7.21 23.17
N LEU A 490 34.13 7.15 22.80
CA LEU A 490 34.76 8.17 21.95
C LEU A 490 34.16 8.21 20.54
N ALA A 491 33.72 7.08 19.99
CA ALA A 491 33.13 7.00 18.66
C ALA A 491 31.88 7.91 18.51
N MET A 492 31.14 8.15 19.59
CA MET A 492 30.01 9.08 19.58
C MET A 492 30.41 10.53 19.21
N GLY A 493 31.67 10.91 19.39
CA GLY A 493 32.21 12.19 18.95
C GLY A 493 32.31 12.33 17.43
N PHE A 494 32.33 11.22 16.70
CA PHE A 494 32.49 11.13 15.25
C PHE A 494 31.17 10.89 14.53
N SER A 495 30.23 10.16 15.15
CA SER A 495 28.92 9.79 14.60
C SER A 495 27.91 10.95 14.44
N ASN A 496 28.22 12.02 13.71
CA ASN A 496 27.31 13.14 13.49
C ASN A 496 27.29 13.61 12.02
N ASP A 497 26.11 14.06 11.57
CA ASP A 497 25.82 14.54 10.20
C ASP A 497 26.79 15.60 9.68
N GLU A 498 27.41 16.38 10.57
CA GLU A 498 28.31 17.46 10.21
C GLU A 498 29.73 16.99 9.87
N VAL A 499 30.12 15.80 10.31
CA VAL A 499 31.46 15.27 10.09
C VAL A 499 31.51 14.51 8.78
N HIS A 500 30.52 13.65 8.55
CA HIS A 500 30.40 12.82 7.35
C HIS A 500 28.93 12.77 6.87
N PRO A 501 28.43 13.82 6.19
CA PRO A 501 27.06 13.86 5.67
C PRO A 501 26.71 12.65 4.80
N GLU A 502 27.71 12.12 4.09
CA GLU A 502 27.61 10.94 3.26
C GLU A 502 27.32 9.66 4.04
N ALA A 503 27.68 9.57 5.33
CA ALA A 503 27.44 8.40 6.18
C ALA A 503 25.95 8.24 6.56
N GLY A 504 25.13 9.27 6.31
CA GLY A 504 23.67 9.19 6.34
C GLY A 504 23.07 9.15 7.74
N GLY A 505 23.51 10.03 8.63
CA GLY A 505 22.89 10.22 9.94
C GLY A 505 23.88 10.15 11.10
N PRO A 506 23.53 10.70 12.28
CA PRO A 506 24.09 10.21 13.53
C PRO A 506 23.61 8.78 13.79
N PHE A 507 24.52 7.80 13.75
CA PHE A 507 24.22 6.40 14.07
C PHE A 507 25.14 5.87 15.17
N MET A 508 24.63 4.93 15.97
CA MET A 508 25.50 4.12 16.83
C MET A 508 26.27 3.13 15.92
N PRO A 509 27.61 3.09 15.95
CA PRO A 509 28.36 2.14 15.14
C PRO A 509 27.96 0.70 15.47
N LEU A 510 27.67 -0.09 14.43
CA LEU A 510 27.44 -1.54 14.60
C LEU A 510 28.75 -2.32 14.60
N GLN A 511 29.76 -1.85 13.87
CA GLN A 511 31.09 -2.45 13.90
C GLN A 511 32.20 -1.41 13.92
N TYR A 512 33.33 -1.82 14.49
CA TYR A 512 34.56 -1.06 14.70
C TYR A 512 35.70 -1.72 13.93
N GLN A 513 35.85 -1.38 12.65
CA GLN A 513 36.89 -1.99 11.82
C GLN A 513 38.14 -1.12 11.80
N VAL A 514 39.24 -1.59 12.40
CA VAL A 514 40.54 -0.91 12.35
C VAL A 514 41.04 -0.89 10.90
N THR A 515 41.19 0.30 10.32
CA THR A 515 41.73 0.49 8.97
C THR A 515 43.21 0.81 8.99
N THR A 516 43.65 1.60 9.97
CA THR A 516 45.06 1.89 10.27
C THR A 516 45.24 1.80 11.77
N GLY A 517 46.27 1.10 12.26
CA GLY A 517 46.51 1.06 13.70
C GLY A 517 47.81 0.33 14.04
N PRO A 518 48.32 0.51 15.26
CA PRO A 518 49.47 -0.24 15.72
C PRO A 518 49.15 -1.74 15.84
N SER A 519 50.09 -2.60 15.47
CA SER A 519 49.92 -4.07 15.46
C SER A 519 49.66 -4.67 16.84
N TRP A 520 50.10 -3.98 17.90
CA TRP A 520 49.92 -4.37 19.29
C TRP A 520 48.52 -4.03 19.83
N LEU A 521 47.72 -3.22 19.12
CA LEU A 521 46.38 -2.85 19.54
C LEU A 521 45.34 -3.56 18.69
N HIS A 522 44.47 -4.32 19.33
CA HIS A 522 43.31 -4.92 18.70
C HIS A 522 42.04 -4.23 19.20
N VAL A 523 41.15 -3.87 18.28
CA VAL A 523 39.79 -3.41 18.61
C VAL A 523 38.84 -4.50 18.18
N ASP A 524 38.03 -5.00 19.12
CA ASP A 524 36.97 -5.96 18.82
C ASP A 524 35.93 -5.32 17.92
N ALA A 525 35.64 -5.99 16.80
CA ALA A 525 34.81 -5.42 15.75
C ALA A 525 33.36 -5.21 16.20
N GLY A 526 32.81 -5.99 17.13
CA GLY A 526 31.40 -5.87 17.55
C GLY A 526 31.19 -4.89 18.70
N SER A 527 32.12 -4.87 19.66
CA SER A 527 31.98 -4.09 20.90
C SER A 527 32.79 -2.79 20.92
N GLY A 528 33.82 -2.69 20.08
CA GLY A 528 34.81 -1.62 20.16
C GLY A 528 35.77 -1.78 21.35
N SER A 529 35.77 -2.92 22.04
CA SER A 529 36.69 -3.17 23.15
C SER A 529 38.13 -3.31 22.71
N VAL A 530 39.05 -2.74 23.49
CA VAL A 530 40.47 -2.75 23.17
C VAL A 530 41.19 -3.87 23.89
N VAL A 531 41.99 -4.63 23.15
CA VAL A 531 42.90 -5.67 23.67
C VAL A 531 44.31 -5.36 23.21
N LEU A 532 45.23 -5.19 24.16
CA LEU A 532 46.66 -5.07 23.89
C LEU A 532 47.26 -6.47 23.76
N ARG A 533 47.92 -6.76 22.64
CA ARG A 533 48.42 -8.11 22.29
C ARG A 533 49.76 -8.44 22.95
N GLU A 534 50.54 -7.45 23.34
CA GLU A 534 51.86 -7.60 23.96
C GLU A 534 51.87 -6.88 25.31
N ASP A 535 52.54 -7.48 26.30
CA ASP A 535 52.60 -6.96 27.68
C ASP A 535 53.39 -5.64 27.80
N SER A 536 54.08 -5.22 26.75
CA SER A 536 54.66 -3.88 26.61
C SER A 536 55.00 -3.64 25.14
N PRO A 537 54.29 -2.76 24.41
CA PRO A 537 54.71 -2.42 23.05
C PRO A 537 56.09 -1.75 23.10
N ASP A 538 57.05 -2.23 22.29
CA ASP A 538 58.35 -1.58 22.08
C ASP A 538 58.12 -0.25 21.36
N TYR A 539 57.70 0.75 22.14
CA TYR A 539 57.20 2.00 21.61
C TYR A 539 58.27 3.08 21.73
N PRO A 540 58.70 3.72 20.63
CA PRO A 540 59.63 4.83 20.71
C PRO A 540 58.96 5.94 21.54
N PRO A 541 59.54 6.37 22.68
CA PRO A 541 58.87 7.24 23.65
C PRO A 541 58.32 8.56 23.09
N SER A 542 58.70 8.96 21.88
CA SER A 542 58.53 10.32 21.36
C SER A 542 57.43 10.53 20.31
N LYS A 543 56.71 9.49 19.85
CA LYS A 543 55.74 9.66 18.74
C LYS A 543 54.32 9.24 19.14
N ALA A 544 53.26 9.94 18.75
CA ALA A 544 51.90 9.39 18.95
C ALA A 544 51.58 8.31 17.90
N ALA A 545 50.86 7.25 18.29
CA ALA A 545 50.43 6.18 17.40
C ALA A 545 49.07 6.52 16.80
N ALA A 546 48.99 6.59 15.47
CA ALA A 546 47.71 6.82 14.79
C ALA A 546 46.83 5.56 14.81
N LEU A 547 45.56 5.72 15.12
CA LEU A 547 44.53 4.70 15.06
C LEU A 547 43.33 5.24 14.27
N ALA A 548 43.08 4.67 13.10
CA ALA A 548 41.92 4.96 12.27
C ALA A 548 40.96 3.76 12.29
N ILE A 549 39.69 4.03 12.61
CA ILE A 549 38.62 3.04 12.72
C ILE A 549 37.50 3.44 11.77
N SER A 550 37.07 2.49 10.94
CA SER A 550 35.82 2.61 10.17
C SER A 550 34.65 2.18 11.05
N LEU A 551 33.68 3.07 11.19
CA LEU A 551 32.46 2.88 11.98
C LEU A 551 31.31 2.54 11.03
N THR A 552 30.87 1.29 11.01
CA THR A 552 29.84 0.85 10.04
C THR A 552 28.42 1.06 10.57
N SER A 553 27.52 1.40 9.64
CA SER A 553 26.09 1.59 9.87
C SER A 553 25.27 0.39 9.39
N MET A 554 23.99 0.32 9.77
CA MET A 554 23.00 -0.63 9.21
C MET A 554 22.79 -0.42 7.70
N VAL A 555 23.11 0.76 7.18
CA VAL A 555 22.92 1.09 5.76
C VAL A 555 24.12 0.58 4.96
N PRO A 556 23.94 -0.39 4.03
CA PRO A 556 25.04 -0.95 3.26
C PRO A 556 25.85 0.14 2.53
N GLY A 557 27.18 0.06 2.62
CA GLY A 557 28.10 0.99 1.98
C GLY A 557 28.21 2.37 2.66
N LYS A 558 27.57 2.56 3.82
CA LYS A 558 27.72 3.77 4.64
C LYS A 558 28.57 3.47 5.87
N PHE A 559 29.67 4.19 6.00
CA PHE A 559 30.56 4.14 7.15
C PHE A 559 31.06 5.54 7.48
N ASP A 560 31.37 5.75 8.75
CA ASP A 560 32.02 6.94 9.27
C ASP A 560 33.49 6.59 9.60
N ARG A 561 34.33 7.59 9.84
CA ARG A 561 35.75 7.43 10.15
C ARG A 561 36.08 8.11 11.48
N MET A 562 36.65 7.32 12.39
CA MET A 562 37.19 7.78 13.66
C MET A 562 38.71 7.73 13.62
N ASP A 563 39.34 8.90 13.64
CA ASP A 563 40.78 9.06 13.75
C ASP A 563 41.17 9.44 15.17
N CYS A 564 42.03 8.63 15.79
CA CYS A 564 42.57 8.82 17.13
C CYS A 564 44.10 8.84 17.09
N ASN A 565 44.72 9.52 18.06
CA ASN A 565 46.15 9.32 18.33
C ASN A 565 46.35 8.87 19.77
N ILE A 566 47.14 7.81 19.93
CA ILE A 566 47.53 7.27 21.22
C ILE A 566 48.88 7.87 21.58
N ASP A 567 48.92 8.68 22.63
CA ASP A 567 50.10 9.43 23.05
C ASP A 567 50.62 8.89 24.39
N PRO A 568 51.78 8.20 24.42
CA PRO A 568 52.34 7.68 25.66
C PRO A 568 52.89 8.78 26.59
N ASN A 569 53.05 10.01 26.09
CA ASN A 569 53.56 11.14 26.88
C ASN A 569 52.47 11.92 27.61
N VAL A 570 51.20 11.60 27.37
CA VAL A 570 50.08 12.20 28.09
C VAL A 570 49.81 11.36 29.31
N SER A 571 49.68 11.99 30.49
CA SER A 571 49.37 11.27 31.72
C SER A 571 48.04 10.52 31.58
N GLY A 572 47.84 9.43 32.32
CA GLY A 572 46.56 8.72 32.38
C GLY A 572 45.37 9.59 32.82
N THR A 573 45.60 10.82 33.30
CA THR A 573 44.56 11.80 33.65
C THR A 573 44.36 12.91 32.61
N GLY A 574 45.16 12.95 31.54
CA GLY A 574 45.02 13.90 30.42
C GLY A 574 45.32 15.37 30.74
N ASP A 575 45.71 15.68 31.97
CA ASP A 575 46.21 16.97 32.46
C ASP A 575 45.38 18.21 32.03
N SER A 576 46.08 19.31 31.73
CA SER A 576 45.50 20.62 31.38
C SER A 576 44.60 20.59 30.15
N MET A 577 44.78 19.61 29.26
CA MET A 577 43.96 19.44 28.08
C MET A 577 42.51 19.11 28.46
N LEU A 578 42.31 18.11 29.33
CA LEU A 578 40.97 17.76 29.82
C LEU A 578 40.33 18.88 30.62
N PHE A 579 41.12 19.65 31.38
CA PHE A 579 40.59 20.80 32.13
C PHE A 579 40.04 21.89 31.21
N GLY A 580 40.76 22.19 30.11
CA GLY A 580 40.29 23.12 29.09
C GLY A 580 38.99 22.65 28.42
N LEU A 581 38.89 21.36 28.09
CA LEU A 581 37.69 20.78 27.48
C LEU A 581 36.50 20.75 28.45
N THR A 582 36.73 20.35 29.71
CA THR A 582 35.71 20.34 30.77
C THR A 582 35.15 21.72 31.01
N SER A 583 36.02 22.73 31.11
CA SER A 583 35.62 24.13 31.35
C SER A 583 34.70 24.66 30.26
N LYS A 584 34.94 24.29 28.98
CA LYS A 584 34.05 24.66 27.86
C LYS A 584 32.63 24.09 28.06
N VAL A 585 32.52 22.83 28.46
CA VAL A 585 31.22 22.16 28.69
C VAL A 585 30.53 22.77 29.91
N VAL A 586 31.23 22.94 31.03
CA VAL A 586 30.69 23.54 32.26
C VAL A 586 30.17 24.96 32.00
N ALA A 587 30.92 25.79 31.26
CA ALA A 587 30.48 27.14 30.91
C ALA A 587 29.18 27.14 30.08
N LYS A 588 28.98 26.11 29.22
CA LYS A 588 27.73 25.92 28.49
C LYS A 588 26.61 25.44 29.42
N VAL A 589 26.90 24.48 30.31
CA VAL A 589 25.94 23.95 31.30
C VAL A 589 25.39 25.04 32.23
N ALA A 590 26.24 25.99 32.65
CA ALA A 590 25.84 27.13 33.46
C ALA A 590 24.76 28.01 32.81
N ARG A 591 24.63 27.96 31.47
CA ARG A 591 23.66 28.72 30.68
C ARG A 591 22.50 27.86 30.18
N THR A 592 22.44 26.59 30.56
CA THR A 592 21.39 25.67 30.11
C THR A 592 20.06 25.98 30.78
N GLU A 593 19.02 26.09 29.97
CA GLU A 593 17.63 26.08 30.42
C GLU A 593 16.93 24.80 29.93
N PRO A 594 16.05 24.19 30.73
CA PRO A 594 15.59 24.60 32.06
C PRO A 594 16.54 24.16 33.21
N PRO A 595 16.35 24.68 34.44
CA PRO A 595 17.16 24.33 35.62
C PRO A 595 17.26 22.83 35.88
N SER A 596 16.19 22.07 35.62
CA SER A 596 16.22 20.61 35.78
C SER A 596 17.27 19.93 34.89
N LEU A 597 17.39 20.36 33.63
CA LEU A 597 18.44 19.85 32.73
C LEU A 597 19.82 20.26 33.24
N GLN A 598 19.96 21.51 33.70
CA GLN A 598 21.21 21.98 34.27
C GLN A 598 21.64 21.13 35.47
N ASP A 599 20.74 20.81 36.39
CA ASP A 599 21.05 20.03 37.60
C ASP A 599 21.52 18.62 37.24
N ILE A 600 20.85 17.96 36.29
CA ILE A 600 21.28 16.65 35.79
C ILE A 600 22.66 16.73 35.12
N MET A 601 22.94 17.79 34.36
CA MET A 601 24.26 17.97 33.75
C MET A 601 25.35 18.21 34.80
N LYS A 602 25.04 18.96 35.86
CA LYS A 602 25.96 19.16 36.99
C LYS A 602 26.23 17.86 37.71
N GLU A 603 25.20 17.04 37.93
CA GLU A 603 25.35 15.71 38.53
C GLU A 603 26.28 14.84 37.68
N ARG A 604 26.07 14.76 36.35
CA ARG A 604 26.93 13.99 35.43
C ARG A 604 28.36 14.51 35.36
N LEU A 605 28.57 15.82 35.54
CA LEU A 605 29.90 16.45 35.55
C LEU A 605 30.56 16.46 36.93
N SER A 606 29.86 16.09 38.00
CA SER A 606 30.37 16.18 39.38
C SER A 606 31.59 15.30 39.63
N SER A 607 31.78 14.24 38.83
CA SER A 607 32.97 13.40 38.87
C SER A 607 34.22 14.07 38.29
N VAL A 608 34.06 15.06 37.41
CA VAL A 608 35.17 15.73 36.69
C VAL A 608 35.30 17.22 37.02
N PHE A 609 34.32 17.81 37.70
CA PHE A 609 34.29 19.22 38.04
C PHE A 609 33.63 19.45 39.40
N ASP A 610 34.34 20.14 40.28
CA ASP A 610 33.82 20.60 41.56
C ASP A 610 33.11 21.94 41.36
N PHE A 611 31.78 21.91 41.38
CA PHE A 611 30.97 23.12 41.22
C PHE A 611 31.02 24.08 42.42
N GLN A 612 31.42 23.62 43.61
CA GLN A 612 31.56 24.47 44.80
C GLN A 612 32.89 25.22 44.77
N ALA A 613 33.99 24.51 44.50
CA ALA A 613 35.32 25.10 44.38
C ALA A 613 35.60 25.69 42.98
N THR A 614 34.69 25.50 42.01
CA THR A 614 34.81 25.97 40.63
C THR A 614 36.10 25.50 39.92
N GLN A 615 36.52 24.27 40.20
CA GLN A 615 37.77 23.70 39.71
C GLN A 615 37.56 22.32 39.06
N CYS A 616 38.40 21.99 38.09
CA CYS A 616 38.41 20.65 37.50
C CYS A 616 39.03 19.64 38.47
N ILE A 617 38.51 18.42 38.49
CA ILE A 617 39.02 17.31 39.28
C ILE A 617 39.92 16.47 38.37
N ALA A 618 41.14 16.17 38.81
CA ALA A 618 42.01 15.22 38.11
C ALA A 618 41.44 13.81 38.25
N VAL A 619 40.99 13.22 37.14
CA VAL A 619 40.44 11.87 37.09
C VAL A 619 41.09 11.05 35.98
N PRO A 620 41.05 9.70 36.04
CA PRO A 620 41.46 8.86 34.92
C PRO A 620 40.70 9.23 33.63
N PHE A 621 41.40 9.22 32.50
CA PHE A 621 40.86 9.60 31.18
C PHE A 621 39.58 8.83 30.82
N GLY A 622 39.51 7.53 31.14
CA GLY A 622 38.31 6.73 30.90
C GLY A 622 37.07 7.23 31.67
N ALA A 623 37.24 7.63 32.93
CA ALA A 623 36.16 8.21 33.74
C ALA A 623 35.74 9.59 33.21
N TRP A 624 36.70 10.37 32.70
CA TRP A 624 36.39 11.63 32.03
C TRP A 624 35.57 11.43 30.76
N VAL A 625 35.98 10.48 29.89
CA VAL A 625 35.24 10.15 28.67
C VAL A 625 33.82 9.68 29.01
N GLU A 626 33.65 8.90 30.07
CA GLU A 626 32.35 8.46 30.56
C GLU A 626 31.43 9.63 30.95
N ALA A 627 31.96 10.60 31.72
CA ALA A 627 31.21 11.78 32.11
C ALA A 627 30.76 12.59 30.88
N MET A 628 31.68 12.84 29.93
CA MET A 628 31.38 13.61 28.72
C MET A 628 30.42 12.88 27.77
N TRP A 629 30.57 11.55 27.66
CA TRP A 629 29.62 10.70 26.94
C TRP A 629 28.22 10.78 27.58
N GLY A 630 28.14 10.70 28.90
CA GLY A 630 26.90 10.85 29.66
C GLY A 630 26.23 12.20 29.40
N VAL A 631 26.99 13.29 29.41
CA VAL A 631 26.50 14.64 29.08
C VAL A 631 25.95 14.70 27.65
N ALA A 632 26.71 14.23 26.67
CA ALA A 632 26.29 14.23 25.26
C ALA A 632 25.01 13.40 25.03
N TYR A 633 24.95 12.20 25.61
CA TYR A 633 23.80 11.31 25.51
C TYR A 633 22.56 11.92 26.17
N THR A 634 22.70 12.43 27.38
CA THR A 634 21.62 13.03 28.18
C THR A 634 21.08 14.29 27.51
N ALA A 635 21.96 15.17 27.01
CA ALA A 635 21.56 16.41 26.35
C ALA A 635 20.84 16.13 25.02
N ARG A 636 21.30 15.11 24.26
CA ARG A 636 20.60 14.67 23.04
C ARG A 636 19.25 14.04 23.36
N SER A 637 19.17 13.18 24.36
CA SER A 637 17.92 12.55 24.77
C SER A 637 16.90 13.60 25.22
N TYR A 638 17.36 14.60 25.97
CA TYR A 638 16.53 15.75 26.32
C TYR A 638 16.06 16.53 25.09
N SER A 639 16.96 16.86 24.15
CA SER A 639 16.58 17.63 22.96
C SER A 639 15.54 16.90 22.12
N VAL A 640 15.65 15.57 22.00
CA VAL A 640 14.68 14.74 21.28
C VAL A 640 13.35 14.62 22.05
N GLY A 641 13.39 14.38 23.37
CA GLY A 641 12.19 14.20 24.19
C GLY A 641 11.27 15.43 24.22
N GLN A 642 11.83 16.62 24.01
CA GLN A 642 11.08 17.87 23.94
C GLN A 642 10.41 18.15 22.58
N LEU A 643 10.75 17.39 21.53
CA LEU A 643 10.03 17.46 20.24
C LEU A 643 8.69 16.73 20.30
N LEU A 644 8.46 15.87 21.30
CA LEU A 644 7.19 15.18 21.44
C LEU A 644 6.07 16.23 21.65
N PRO A 645 4.95 16.13 20.91
CA PRO A 645 3.89 17.13 20.98
C PRO A 645 3.41 17.25 22.42
N ARG A 646 3.69 18.41 23.04
CA ARG A 646 3.07 18.76 24.32
C ARG A 646 1.60 18.95 24.03
N GLN A 647 0.73 18.19 24.69
CA GLN A 647 -0.69 18.53 24.71
C GLN A 647 -0.78 20.02 25.05
N ALA A 648 -1.46 20.79 24.19
CA ALA A 648 -1.76 22.18 24.50
C ALA A 648 -2.45 22.16 25.86
N THR A 649 -1.72 22.55 26.90
CA THR A 649 -2.34 22.77 28.20
C THR A 649 -3.33 23.88 27.94
N ALA A 650 -4.61 23.59 28.11
CA ALA A 650 -5.67 24.58 27.99
C ALA A 650 -5.35 25.69 29.00
N SER A 651 -4.62 26.70 28.55
CA SER A 651 -4.37 27.91 29.31
C SER A 651 -5.72 28.61 29.37
N ASN A 652 -6.35 28.56 30.54
CA ASN A 652 -7.47 29.41 30.90
C ASN A 652 -7.11 30.87 30.58
N GLY A 653 -7.61 31.37 29.45
CA GLY A 653 -7.36 32.73 29.00
C GLY A 653 -8.11 32.97 27.70
N GLY A 654 -9.22 33.70 27.77
CA GLY A 654 -10.04 34.10 26.63
C GLY A 654 -9.29 35.01 25.65
N GLY A 655 -8.41 34.43 24.84
CA GLY A 655 -7.78 35.07 23.70
C GLY A 655 -8.57 34.80 22.44
N ARG A 656 -9.06 35.86 21.79
CA ARG A 656 -9.70 35.81 20.46
C ARG A 656 -8.86 34.97 19.49
N VAL A 657 -9.45 33.90 18.98
CA VAL A 657 -8.97 33.17 17.82
C VAL A 657 -8.87 34.16 16.65
N ARG A 658 -7.65 34.42 16.18
CA ARG A 658 -7.42 35.04 14.87
C ARG A 658 -7.88 34.03 13.83
N THR A 659 -9.07 34.26 13.29
CA THR A 659 -9.53 33.60 12.06
C THR A 659 -8.49 33.80 10.96
N LEU A 660 -8.01 32.70 10.40
CA LEU A 660 -7.26 32.73 9.14
C LEU A 660 -8.11 33.42 8.06
N PRO A 661 -7.50 34.17 7.12
CA PRO A 661 -8.26 34.85 6.08
C PRO A 661 -8.82 33.80 5.11
N THR A 662 -10.11 33.52 5.22
CA THR A 662 -10.91 32.93 4.15
C THR A 662 -11.13 33.98 3.07
N GLY A 663 -10.36 33.91 1.99
CA GLY A 663 -10.62 34.73 0.80
C GLY A 663 -9.40 34.91 -0.10
N MET A 664 -9.13 33.93 -0.97
CA MET A 664 -8.55 34.26 -2.28
C MET A 664 -9.68 34.29 -3.31
N PRO A 665 -9.93 35.41 -3.99
CA PRO A 665 -10.84 35.44 -5.13
C PRO A 665 -10.15 34.77 -6.32
N LEU A 666 -10.84 33.82 -6.95
CA LEU A 666 -10.52 33.38 -8.30
C LEU A 666 -10.95 34.50 -9.26
N THR A 667 -9.97 35.22 -9.83
CA THR A 667 -10.18 36.03 -11.01
C THR A 667 -10.38 35.12 -12.24
N PRO A 668 -11.40 35.35 -13.07
CA PRO A 668 -11.51 34.71 -14.38
C PRO A 668 -10.74 35.55 -15.40
N GLY A 669 -9.92 34.91 -16.23
CA GLY A 669 -9.25 35.58 -17.34
C GLY A 669 -8.64 34.59 -18.32
N MET A 670 -9.32 34.48 -19.47
CA MET A 670 -8.89 34.14 -20.83
C MET A 670 -7.84 33.04 -21.06
#